data_AF-I3ZTE5-F1
#
_entry.id   AF-I3ZTE5-F1
#
_cell.length_a   1.000
_cell.length_b   1.000
_cell.length_c   1.000
_cell.angle_alpha   90.00
_cell.angle_beta   90.00
_cell.angle_gamma   90.00
#
_symmetry.space_group_name_H-M   'P 1'
#
loop_
_entity.id
_entity.type
_entity.pdbx_description
1 polymer ?
#
loop_
_entity_poly.entity_id
_entity_poly.type
_entity_poly.pdbx_seq_one_letter_code
_entity_poly.pdbx_strand_id
1 'polypeptide(L)'
;MRRRAYIINSTVILLIIPLMLLLATYEDVSSQIIFAQSERMQVERTYRVVSYVELDLQRALEISGKRALVTVVDYIASTGNFLDPQTSPANVTIRDLVLFKEASGISQSYVDKIMKDQTLKKWLINVSTELKKQGYTMEISNTPLTDLQTMSDRELRDFLINNVDITVAPLDSFRIVIRARLENVKIYDSASNVIYEGQIPRKGYVYSIISIQDLEDPMFSALTNGRYFRSIQPCNYTYPELIDRPMKVLYGNGNSDRDHVAGIYKSAPDLDYIFFGPTYPNADAHAYVLKSGSPSDGTPFLNGTVFQPGGDPVDPSKVFKTGDLGVLVFSDTSSSNWCDASYKWRVNITIPWTPQGSLVLLKVPTSMFPGIYATEDMASLVIYDGNGNCGQVDFWIEYWGSTYAWIWIKSTGTTYSIYFTDDPARATTGYNVDQMFWLIDTFDGSAGSAPNSALWENPGGAYLDGNGNVVVPAGAEKLVLQTLDTLSGSFFIRFKMAPERAVRDFDAGAQVEPEAIVQEGYLRIRVNYPSNARDVQIPVHLNSTIAQVILHNDLNEAQIEVYSDPEMTSPLPFWIEYWNDDGALIWIRGDLPGTFYIRYNTGTYRRGNGEAVFPFFDDFNETLSKWIIDPHDQGAGVSLNPEGTGTVTIDGGDSLFAMVNKDPLDITYDFAVRFRMKPNFDSRRDWNAGIGVWDGWIRLVGANRRARYYIAEQLFTDDINSGNDPMAIHWVEWGYSGTWWIENWWYDNDDLDDGQVSNRDYDYHTYEVKEIYNTSASFTDFTRDVTNNYDETYKTLYSYLKYIFLVIDSEDEDRGATYDWIFVRKLIDDDKLSYDITNHAISNSLQFIDDTSATSEDHGGDFLGILKDWGDSLVSTSSAPTYTSYTYRYEVNFTPSNGNVELSFARISSTGSINRVETSVSGYPADSLKVGIVIDNTRDNDAYFDWIVIGLGNYYPVKPAQITSSGVETAPETTATYNSKAYDLQPFVECVMDMKYFGTYSGWSFFERLENSDDNHANYFRLSMEMQDELGIKYGDEYYPIGLVSFMVPYRTYDEKLYNLFSDLQKNPEEGVSSVDYNFLNYYFKEGASITGQGYRIWGISYAYPDDVNTVLGNPLEVPFFMDYETATAIFGAEGANDLLKR
;
A
#
# COMPACT_ATOMS: atom_id res chain seq x y z
N MET A 1 -19.61 -9.71 146.60
CA MET A 1 -19.71 -10.65 145.46
C MET A 1 -20.90 -10.39 144.53
N ARG A 2 -22.06 -9.88 144.99
CA ARG A 2 -23.28 -9.69 144.16
C ARG A 2 -23.15 -8.72 142.95
N ARG A 3 -22.34 -7.66 143.01
CA ARG A 3 -22.13 -6.74 141.85
C ARG A 3 -21.35 -7.37 140.68
N ARG A 4 -20.44 -8.33 140.94
CA ARG A 4 -19.66 -9.00 139.88
C ARG A 4 -20.53 -9.99 139.10
N ALA A 5 -21.43 -10.72 139.76
CA ALA A 5 -22.36 -11.64 139.10
C ALA A 5 -23.39 -10.92 138.22
N TYR A 6 -23.90 -9.75 138.64
CA TYR A 6 -24.79 -8.93 137.81
C TYR A 6 -24.08 -8.36 136.58
N ILE A 7 -22.86 -7.82 136.74
CA ILE A 7 -22.08 -7.32 135.59
C ILE A 7 -21.73 -8.47 134.64
N ILE A 8 -21.33 -9.64 135.13
CA ILE A 8 -21.02 -10.81 134.27
C ILE A 8 -22.28 -11.29 133.54
N ASN A 9 -23.42 -11.47 134.21
CA ASN A 9 -24.66 -11.89 133.54
C ASN A 9 -25.18 -10.83 132.56
N SER A 10 -25.15 -9.55 132.90
CA SER A 10 -25.54 -8.48 131.98
C SER A 10 -24.61 -8.39 130.78
N THR A 11 -23.29 -8.56 130.97
CA THR A 11 -22.30 -8.59 129.87
C THR A 11 -22.49 -9.84 128.99
N VAL A 12 -22.79 -10.99 129.58
CA VAL A 12 -23.12 -12.23 128.86
C VAL A 12 -24.41 -12.06 128.06
N ILE A 13 -25.46 -11.45 128.61
CA ILE A 13 -26.70 -11.16 127.86
C ILE A 13 -26.44 -10.13 126.75
N LEU A 14 -25.65 -9.07 127.03
CA LEU A 14 -25.24 -8.07 126.05
C LEU A 14 -24.34 -8.64 124.95
N LEU A 15 -23.64 -9.74 125.19
CA LEU A 15 -22.86 -10.47 124.19
C LEU A 15 -23.71 -11.52 123.45
N ILE A 16 -24.66 -12.16 124.13
CA ILE A 16 -25.57 -13.16 123.54
C ILE A 16 -26.56 -12.52 122.57
N ILE A 17 -27.07 -11.32 122.84
CA ILE A 17 -28.02 -10.64 121.93
C ILE A 17 -27.39 -10.40 120.54
N PRO A 18 -26.21 -9.77 120.41
CA PRO A 18 -25.49 -9.67 119.14
C PRO A 18 -25.13 -11.03 118.55
N LEU A 19 -24.75 -12.01 119.37
CA LEU A 19 -24.40 -13.35 118.89
C LEU A 19 -25.62 -14.08 118.29
N MET A 20 -26.80 -13.97 118.92
CA MET A 20 -28.06 -14.54 118.42
C MET A 20 -28.55 -13.78 117.19
N LEU A 21 -28.41 -12.46 117.15
CA LEU A 21 -28.69 -11.66 115.95
C LEU A 21 -27.76 -12.03 114.81
N LEU A 22 -26.46 -12.22 115.08
CA LEU A 22 -25.48 -12.69 114.09
C LEU A 22 -25.85 -14.09 113.59
N LEU A 23 -26.25 -15.01 114.48
CA LEU A 23 -26.65 -16.37 114.13
C LEU A 23 -27.92 -16.39 113.27
N ALA A 24 -28.94 -15.63 113.66
CA ALA A 24 -30.19 -15.50 112.91
C ALA A 24 -29.96 -14.86 111.54
N THR A 25 -29.09 -13.84 111.47
CA THR A 25 -28.74 -13.18 110.21
C THR A 25 -27.89 -14.09 109.33
N TYR A 26 -26.97 -14.87 109.91
CA TYR A 26 -26.18 -15.86 109.18
C TYR A 26 -27.06 -17.00 108.66
N GLU A 27 -28.03 -17.48 109.45
CA GLU A 27 -29.00 -18.49 109.01
C GLU A 27 -29.87 -17.96 107.87
N ASP A 28 -30.41 -16.75 107.99
CA ASP A 28 -31.23 -16.13 106.94
C ASP A 28 -30.43 -15.88 105.65
N VAL A 29 -29.23 -15.28 105.75
CA VAL A 29 -28.37 -15.03 104.58
C VAL A 29 -27.88 -16.34 103.95
N SER A 30 -27.47 -17.33 104.75
CA SER A 30 -27.02 -18.62 104.22
C SER A 30 -28.16 -19.39 103.56
N SER A 31 -29.35 -19.36 104.14
CA SER A 31 -30.58 -19.91 103.55
C SER A 31 -30.88 -19.23 102.22
N GLN A 32 -30.90 -17.89 102.17
CA GLN A 32 -31.11 -17.13 100.93
C GLN A 32 -30.06 -17.45 99.86
N ILE A 33 -28.78 -17.59 100.22
CA ILE A 33 -27.72 -17.97 99.29
C ILE A 33 -27.94 -19.40 98.76
N ILE A 34 -28.28 -20.36 99.63
CA ILE A 34 -28.54 -21.75 99.24
C ILE A 34 -29.77 -21.82 98.33
N PHE A 35 -30.85 -21.11 98.65
CA PHE A 35 -32.04 -21.01 97.81
C PHE A 35 -31.71 -20.36 96.45
N ALA A 36 -31.00 -19.23 96.43
CA ALA A 36 -30.61 -18.57 95.18
C ALA A 36 -29.66 -19.42 94.32
N GLN A 37 -28.73 -20.17 94.93
CA GLN A 37 -27.87 -21.10 94.19
C GLN A 37 -28.63 -22.32 93.69
N SER A 38 -29.58 -22.85 94.46
CA SER A 38 -30.47 -23.94 94.05
C SER A 38 -31.37 -23.50 92.89
N GLU A 39 -32.00 -22.34 92.98
CA GLU A 39 -32.80 -21.74 91.90
C GLU A 39 -31.95 -21.52 90.66
N ARG A 40 -30.75 -20.94 90.79
CA ARG A 40 -29.83 -20.75 89.67
C ARG A 40 -29.42 -22.08 89.03
N MET A 41 -29.09 -23.10 89.83
CA MET A 41 -28.72 -24.42 89.34
C MET A 41 -29.89 -25.11 88.62
N GLN A 42 -31.13 -24.94 89.11
CA GLN A 42 -32.33 -25.43 88.43
C GLN A 42 -32.58 -24.69 87.11
N VAL A 43 -32.46 -23.37 87.09
CA VAL A 43 -32.59 -22.56 85.86
C VAL A 43 -31.51 -22.94 84.84
N GLU A 44 -30.25 -23.14 85.25
CA GLU A 44 -29.17 -23.59 84.37
C GLU A 44 -29.41 -25.00 83.84
N ARG A 45 -29.94 -25.92 84.65
CA ARG A 45 -30.28 -27.29 84.23
C ARG A 45 -31.43 -27.29 83.21
N THR A 46 -32.49 -26.52 83.47
CA THR A 46 -33.61 -26.33 82.53
C THR A 46 -33.15 -25.72 81.21
N TYR A 47 -32.31 -24.67 81.27
CA TYR A 47 -31.74 -24.04 80.07
C TYR A 47 -30.93 -25.05 79.24
N ARG A 48 -30.13 -25.90 79.90
CA ARG A 48 -29.35 -26.96 79.23
C ARG A 48 -30.25 -28.02 78.58
N VAL A 49 -31.33 -28.45 79.23
CA VAL A 49 -32.27 -29.43 78.67
C VAL A 49 -32.96 -28.89 77.43
N VAL A 50 -33.49 -27.66 77.47
CA VAL A 50 -34.15 -27.04 76.30
C VAL A 50 -33.14 -26.83 75.17
N SER A 51 -31.94 -26.34 75.47
CA SER A 51 -30.88 -26.17 74.45
C SER A 51 -30.42 -27.50 73.84
N TYR A 52 -30.40 -28.59 74.63
CA TYR A 52 -30.10 -29.93 74.14
C TYR A 52 -31.17 -30.41 73.16
N VAL A 53 -32.46 -30.25 73.50
CA VAL A 53 -33.57 -30.63 72.59
C VAL A 53 -33.53 -29.79 71.30
N GLU A 54 -33.21 -28.51 71.38
CA GLU A 54 -33.04 -27.64 70.20
C GLU A 54 -31.93 -28.14 69.26
N LEU A 55 -30.75 -28.43 69.80
CA LEU A 55 -29.59 -28.88 69.02
C LEU A 55 -29.81 -30.30 68.48
N ASP A 56 -30.45 -31.18 69.25
CA ASP A 56 -30.77 -32.53 68.83
C ASP A 56 -31.89 -32.55 67.77
N LEU A 57 -32.86 -31.64 67.84
CA LEU A 57 -33.84 -31.40 66.77
C LEU A 57 -33.14 -31.03 65.46
N GLN A 58 -32.16 -30.13 65.50
CA GLN A 58 -31.38 -29.75 64.31
C GLN A 58 -30.68 -30.96 63.68
N ARG A 59 -30.05 -31.80 64.51
CA ARG A 59 -29.39 -33.03 64.05
C ARG A 59 -30.37 -34.06 63.53
N ALA A 60 -31.53 -34.19 64.16
CA ALA A 60 -32.59 -35.08 63.70
C ALA A 60 -33.10 -34.66 62.32
N LEU A 61 -33.32 -33.36 62.08
CA LEU A 61 -33.70 -32.82 60.78
C LEU A 61 -32.61 -33.05 59.72
N GLU A 62 -31.33 -32.88 60.08
CA GLU A 62 -30.21 -33.14 59.16
C GLU A 62 -30.14 -34.61 58.73
N ILE A 63 -30.23 -35.53 59.69
CA ILE A 63 -30.14 -36.98 59.43
C ILE A 63 -31.37 -37.45 58.64
N SER A 64 -32.56 -37.12 59.12
CA SER A 64 -33.82 -37.52 58.45
C SER A 64 -33.93 -36.90 57.06
N GLY A 65 -33.53 -35.65 56.90
CA GLY A 65 -33.48 -34.96 55.61
C GLY A 65 -32.52 -35.60 54.61
N LYS A 66 -31.27 -35.89 55.03
CA LYS A 66 -30.30 -36.59 54.18
C LYS A 66 -30.80 -37.98 53.76
N ARG A 67 -31.43 -38.72 54.68
CA ARG A 67 -32.01 -40.03 54.40
C ARG A 67 -33.20 -39.94 53.46
N ALA A 68 -34.07 -38.95 53.65
CA ALA A 68 -35.22 -38.71 52.78
C ALA A 68 -34.76 -38.41 51.36
N LEU A 69 -33.78 -37.50 51.22
CA LEU A 69 -33.21 -37.15 49.92
C LEU A 69 -32.63 -38.37 49.18
N VAL A 70 -31.76 -39.14 49.86
CA VAL A 70 -31.16 -40.36 49.28
C VAL A 70 -32.24 -41.39 48.92
N THR A 71 -33.31 -41.50 49.71
CA THR A 71 -34.43 -42.41 49.42
C THR A 71 -35.14 -42.03 48.14
N VAL A 72 -35.42 -40.74 47.93
CA VAL A 72 -36.08 -40.26 46.72
C VAL A 72 -35.17 -40.45 45.50
N VAL A 73 -33.89 -40.11 45.62
CA VAL A 73 -32.89 -40.30 44.54
C VAL A 73 -32.77 -41.78 44.16
N ASP A 74 -32.56 -42.67 45.14
CA ASP A 74 -32.44 -44.12 44.91
C ASP A 74 -33.71 -44.70 44.26
N TYR A 75 -34.89 -44.25 44.70
CA TYR A 75 -36.16 -44.66 44.11
C TYR A 75 -36.28 -44.25 42.64
N ILE A 76 -35.99 -43.00 42.31
CA ILE A 76 -36.10 -42.49 40.93
C ILE A 76 -35.04 -43.15 40.04
N ALA A 77 -33.79 -43.17 40.47
CA ALA A 77 -32.68 -43.77 39.71
C ALA A 77 -32.91 -45.27 39.44
N SER A 78 -33.48 -46.00 40.41
CA SER A 78 -33.69 -47.45 40.28
C SER A 78 -34.99 -47.85 39.60
N THR A 79 -36.03 -47.00 39.62
CA THR A 79 -37.35 -47.35 39.07
C THR A 79 -37.72 -46.58 37.80
N GLY A 80 -37.06 -45.46 37.53
CA GLY A 80 -37.40 -44.55 36.43
C GLY A 80 -38.68 -43.74 36.67
N ASN A 81 -39.34 -43.87 37.83
CA ASN A 81 -40.58 -43.17 38.14
C ASN A 81 -40.28 -41.86 38.88
N PHE A 82 -40.55 -40.74 38.21
CA PHE A 82 -40.45 -39.41 38.79
C PHE A 82 -41.64 -39.09 39.70
N LEU A 83 -41.46 -38.10 40.57
CA LEU A 83 -42.53 -37.57 41.43
C LEU A 83 -43.54 -36.78 40.60
N ASP A 84 -44.82 -36.86 40.97
CA ASP A 84 -45.87 -36.04 40.36
C ASP A 84 -45.79 -34.60 40.92
N PRO A 85 -45.56 -33.57 40.07
CA PRO A 85 -45.41 -32.19 40.52
C PRO A 85 -46.68 -31.59 41.12
N GLN A 86 -47.87 -32.14 40.81
CA GLN A 86 -49.16 -31.63 41.28
C GLN A 86 -49.62 -32.36 42.55
N THR A 87 -49.43 -33.69 42.62
CA THR A 87 -49.97 -34.50 43.71
C THR A 87 -48.94 -34.93 44.76
N SER A 88 -47.66 -34.99 44.40
CA SER A 88 -46.56 -35.39 45.30
C SER A 88 -45.26 -34.60 45.02
N PRO A 89 -45.30 -33.25 45.02
CA PRO A 89 -44.12 -32.45 44.73
C PRO A 89 -42.96 -32.76 45.69
N ALA A 90 -41.73 -32.58 45.24
CA ALA A 90 -40.52 -32.99 45.94
C ALA A 90 -40.44 -32.43 47.37
N ASN A 91 -40.78 -31.15 47.57
CA ASN A 91 -40.76 -30.54 48.89
C ASN A 91 -41.74 -31.21 49.88
N VAL A 92 -42.94 -31.57 49.42
CA VAL A 92 -43.97 -32.25 50.21
C VAL A 92 -43.58 -33.70 50.48
N THR A 93 -43.06 -34.38 49.46
CA THR A 93 -42.61 -35.78 49.57
C THR A 93 -41.46 -35.90 50.56
N ILE A 94 -40.44 -35.05 50.47
CA ILE A 94 -39.31 -35.04 51.40
C ILE A 94 -39.78 -34.67 52.82
N ARG A 95 -40.68 -33.68 52.96
CA ARG A 95 -41.29 -33.31 54.26
C ARG A 95 -41.98 -34.51 54.92
N ASP A 96 -42.85 -35.21 54.19
CA ASP A 96 -43.63 -36.33 54.72
C ASP A 96 -42.72 -37.50 55.11
N LEU A 97 -41.68 -37.78 54.32
CA LEU A 97 -40.63 -38.76 54.67
C LEU A 97 -39.90 -38.37 55.97
N VAL A 98 -39.49 -37.11 56.10
CA VAL A 98 -38.82 -36.58 57.31
C VAL A 98 -39.71 -36.74 58.55
N LEU A 99 -41.01 -36.48 58.42
CA LEU A 99 -41.95 -36.54 59.55
C LEU A 99 -42.27 -37.99 59.99
N PHE A 100 -42.73 -38.87 59.09
CA PHE A 100 -43.35 -40.15 59.49
C PHE A 100 -43.09 -41.35 58.57
N LYS A 101 -42.09 -41.31 57.68
CA LYS A 101 -41.57 -42.48 56.92
C LYS A 101 -42.49 -42.97 55.78
N GLU A 102 -43.50 -42.21 55.40
CA GLU A 102 -44.39 -42.53 54.28
C GLU A 102 -44.61 -41.26 53.47
N ALA A 103 -44.66 -41.37 52.15
CA ALA A 103 -44.98 -40.26 51.27
C ALA A 103 -45.75 -40.74 50.05
N SER A 104 -46.65 -39.88 49.55
CA SER A 104 -47.37 -40.15 48.30
C SER A 104 -46.36 -40.18 47.14
N GLY A 105 -46.56 -41.07 46.17
CA GLY A 105 -45.69 -41.18 44.98
C GLY A 105 -44.48 -42.11 45.12
N ILE A 106 -44.16 -42.64 46.32
CA ILE A 106 -43.04 -43.58 46.53
C ILE A 106 -43.54 -44.90 47.14
N SER A 107 -43.07 -46.02 46.61
CA SER A 107 -43.40 -47.34 47.16
C SER A 107 -42.82 -47.54 48.56
N GLN A 108 -43.65 -48.00 49.51
CA GLN A 108 -43.22 -48.29 50.88
C GLN A 108 -42.04 -49.26 50.95
N SER A 109 -41.97 -50.22 50.02
CA SER A 109 -40.87 -51.19 49.94
C SER A 109 -39.49 -50.56 49.73
N TYR A 110 -39.42 -49.39 49.07
CA TYR A 110 -38.19 -48.62 48.91
C TYR A 110 -37.90 -47.79 50.15
N VAL A 111 -38.93 -47.09 50.65
CA VAL A 111 -38.80 -46.22 51.84
C VAL A 111 -38.29 -47.00 53.05
N ASP A 112 -38.73 -48.25 53.21
CA ASP A 112 -38.33 -49.13 54.30
C ASP A 112 -36.84 -49.47 54.34
N LYS A 113 -36.12 -49.36 53.22
CA LYS A 113 -34.68 -49.67 53.14
C LYS A 113 -33.81 -48.61 53.82
N ILE A 114 -34.16 -47.33 53.64
CA ILE A 114 -33.30 -46.20 54.01
C ILE A 114 -33.91 -45.36 55.15
N MET A 115 -35.22 -45.16 55.18
CA MET A 115 -35.89 -44.28 56.17
C MET A 115 -36.27 -44.97 57.48
N LYS A 116 -36.05 -46.28 57.61
CA LYS A 116 -36.45 -47.02 58.82
C LYS A 116 -35.80 -46.45 60.07
N ASP A 117 -36.64 -46.03 61.02
CA ASP A 117 -36.24 -45.41 62.28
C ASP A 117 -35.43 -44.08 62.12
N GLN A 118 -35.48 -43.42 60.96
CA GLN A 118 -34.76 -42.18 60.65
C GLN A 118 -35.71 -40.99 60.43
N THR A 119 -36.71 -40.82 61.29
CA THR A 119 -37.76 -39.79 61.15
C THR A 119 -37.95 -38.95 62.40
N LEU A 120 -38.60 -37.81 62.26
CA LEU A 120 -38.96 -36.95 63.39
C LEU A 120 -39.91 -37.65 64.37
N LYS A 121 -40.85 -38.47 63.88
CA LYS A 121 -41.65 -39.41 64.71
C LYS A 121 -40.75 -40.24 65.63
N LYS A 122 -39.73 -40.89 65.06
CA LYS A 122 -38.83 -41.75 65.84
C LYS A 122 -37.97 -40.95 66.81
N TRP A 123 -37.49 -39.79 66.38
CA TRP A 123 -36.73 -38.88 67.22
C TRP A 123 -37.56 -38.40 68.42
N LEU A 124 -38.80 -37.97 68.24
CA LEU A 124 -39.71 -37.56 69.33
C LEU A 124 -39.90 -38.67 70.37
N ILE A 125 -40.05 -39.92 69.91
CA ILE A 125 -40.13 -41.10 70.79
C ILE A 125 -38.83 -41.32 71.58
N ASN A 126 -37.68 -41.20 70.92
CA ASN A 126 -36.38 -41.38 71.56
C ASN A 126 -36.10 -40.25 72.57
N VAL A 127 -36.37 -38.99 72.21
CA VAL A 127 -36.23 -37.83 73.10
C VAL A 127 -37.15 -37.94 74.30
N SER A 128 -38.41 -38.36 74.11
CA SER A 128 -39.33 -38.64 75.22
C SER A 128 -38.75 -39.67 76.20
N THR A 129 -38.14 -40.74 75.68
CA THR A 129 -37.50 -41.78 76.47
C THR A 129 -36.28 -41.26 77.23
N GLU A 130 -35.42 -40.47 76.58
CA GLU A 130 -34.22 -39.90 77.20
C GLU A 130 -34.54 -38.81 78.23
N LEU A 131 -35.51 -37.93 77.95
CA LEU A 131 -36.00 -36.95 78.91
C LEU A 131 -36.56 -37.65 80.15
N LYS A 132 -37.33 -38.73 79.97
CA LYS A 132 -37.88 -39.51 81.09
C LYS A 132 -36.79 -40.11 81.98
N LYS A 133 -35.69 -40.62 81.39
CA LYS A 133 -34.52 -41.10 82.16
C LYS A 133 -33.86 -39.98 82.97
N GLN A 134 -33.90 -38.74 82.46
CA GLN A 134 -33.35 -37.56 83.12
C GLN A 134 -34.31 -36.92 84.15
N GLY A 135 -35.51 -37.47 84.31
CA GLY A 135 -36.54 -36.99 85.23
C GLY A 135 -37.45 -35.91 84.64
N TYR A 136 -37.57 -35.84 83.31
CA TYR A 136 -38.42 -34.88 82.61
C TYR A 136 -39.44 -35.57 81.70
N THR A 137 -40.59 -34.95 81.48
CA THR A 137 -41.56 -35.37 80.45
C THR A 137 -41.87 -34.22 79.52
N MET A 138 -42.25 -34.52 78.28
CA MET A 138 -42.56 -33.52 77.25
C MET A 138 -43.92 -33.80 76.62
N GLU A 139 -44.66 -32.72 76.39
CA GLU A 139 -45.94 -32.68 75.69
C GLU A 139 -45.86 -31.71 74.51
N ILE A 140 -46.58 -32.01 73.44
CA ILE A 140 -46.81 -31.11 72.30
C ILE A 140 -48.32 -30.93 72.17
N SER A 141 -48.80 -29.69 72.21
CA SER A 141 -50.24 -29.36 72.16
C SER A 141 -51.09 -30.17 73.15
N ASN A 142 -50.62 -30.27 74.40
CA ASN A 142 -51.22 -31.04 75.50
C ASN A 142 -51.33 -32.57 75.24
N THR A 143 -50.57 -33.10 74.28
CA THR A 143 -50.45 -34.54 74.03
C THR A 143 -49.09 -35.03 74.52
N PRO A 144 -49.03 -35.95 75.49
CA PRO A 144 -47.79 -36.59 75.91
C PRO A 144 -47.08 -37.29 74.75
N LEU A 145 -45.76 -37.10 74.62
CA LEU A 145 -44.99 -37.77 73.57
C LEU A 145 -45.04 -39.31 73.66
N THR A 146 -45.38 -39.87 74.83
CA THR A 146 -45.61 -41.31 75.03
C THR A 146 -46.82 -41.82 74.26
N ASP A 147 -47.83 -40.98 74.05
CA ASP A 147 -49.09 -41.38 73.44
C ASP A 147 -48.96 -41.49 71.91
N LEU A 148 -47.94 -40.83 71.33
CA LEU A 148 -47.58 -40.94 69.91
C LEU A 148 -47.26 -42.37 69.48
N GLN A 149 -46.83 -43.25 70.40
CA GLN A 149 -46.56 -44.66 70.10
C GLN A 149 -47.84 -45.48 69.91
N THR A 150 -48.96 -45.00 70.45
CA THR A 150 -50.25 -45.72 70.47
C THR A 150 -51.25 -45.20 69.43
N MET A 151 -50.94 -44.06 68.79
CA MET A 151 -51.74 -43.52 67.69
C MET A 151 -51.66 -44.40 66.45
N SER A 152 -52.75 -44.48 65.70
CA SER A 152 -52.70 -45.04 64.34
C SER A 152 -51.86 -44.15 63.42
N ASP A 153 -51.33 -44.71 62.33
CA ASP A 153 -50.45 -43.94 61.43
C ASP A 153 -51.14 -42.72 60.82
N ARG A 154 -52.47 -42.78 60.60
CA ARG A 154 -53.27 -41.64 60.14
C ARG A 154 -53.39 -40.55 61.20
N GLU A 155 -53.77 -40.91 62.42
CA GLU A 155 -53.89 -39.95 63.54
C GLU A 155 -52.55 -39.28 63.83
N LEU A 156 -51.47 -40.04 63.75
CA LEU A 156 -50.14 -39.52 63.97
C LEU A 156 -49.67 -38.59 62.86
N ARG A 157 -50.00 -38.90 61.60
CA ARG A 157 -49.74 -38.01 60.46
C ARG A 157 -50.46 -36.68 60.64
N ASP A 158 -51.76 -36.72 60.94
CA ASP A 158 -52.56 -35.52 61.20
C ASP A 158 -52.02 -34.74 62.41
N PHE A 159 -51.56 -35.44 63.47
CA PHE A 159 -50.92 -34.81 64.61
C PHE A 159 -49.63 -34.08 64.23
N LEU A 160 -48.71 -34.73 63.51
CA LEU A 160 -47.42 -34.12 63.18
C LEU A 160 -47.58 -32.95 62.20
N ILE A 161 -48.45 -33.06 61.20
CA ILE A 161 -48.71 -31.96 60.24
C ILE A 161 -49.28 -30.72 60.94
N ASN A 162 -50.12 -30.90 61.97
CA ASN A 162 -50.76 -29.77 62.66
C ASN A 162 -49.91 -29.14 63.77
N ASN A 163 -48.87 -29.83 64.26
CA ASN A 163 -48.11 -29.40 65.45
C ASN A 163 -46.61 -29.20 65.19
N VAL A 164 -46.14 -29.58 64.00
CA VAL A 164 -44.78 -29.34 63.52
C VAL A 164 -44.87 -28.46 62.28
N ASP A 165 -44.51 -27.19 62.43
CA ASP A 165 -44.34 -26.29 61.28
C ASP A 165 -43.01 -26.66 60.62
N ILE A 166 -43.07 -27.36 59.49
CA ILE A 166 -41.89 -27.79 58.72
C ILE A 166 -42.02 -27.37 57.26
N THR A 167 -40.97 -26.75 56.75
CA THR A 167 -40.82 -26.36 55.35
C THR A 167 -39.54 -26.96 54.80
N VAL A 168 -39.63 -27.57 53.63
CA VAL A 168 -38.51 -28.08 52.86
C VAL A 168 -38.42 -27.26 51.59
N ALA A 169 -37.25 -26.71 51.28
CA ALA A 169 -37.06 -25.89 50.09
C ALA A 169 -35.62 -26.03 49.57
N PRO A 170 -35.39 -25.83 48.26
CA PRO A 170 -34.05 -25.52 47.78
C PRO A 170 -33.57 -24.23 48.47
N LEU A 171 -32.34 -24.24 48.96
CA LEU A 171 -31.69 -23.04 49.50
C LEU A 171 -30.96 -22.28 48.40
N ASP A 172 -30.30 -23.03 47.53
CA ASP A 172 -29.66 -22.63 46.28
C ASP A 172 -29.49 -23.88 45.40
N SER A 173 -28.82 -23.76 44.26
CA SER A 173 -28.61 -24.85 43.30
C SER A 173 -27.99 -26.12 43.90
N PHE A 174 -27.18 -26.03 44.97
CA PHE A 174 -26.41 -27.13 45.53
C PHE A 174 -26.76 -27.48 46.98
N ARG A 175 -27.74 -26.79 47.56
CA ARG A 175 -28.13 -26.97 48.97
C ARG A 175 -29.64 -26.93 49.13
N ILE A 176 -30.14 -27.76 50.04
CA ILE A 176 -31.54 -27.82 50.46
C ILE A 176 -31.61 -27.37 51.91
N VAL A 177 -32.64 -26.62 52.27
CA VAL A 177 -32.93 -26.23 53.64
C VAL A 177 -34.19 -26.91 54.15
N ILE A 178 -34.10 -27.42 55.37
CA ILE A 178 -35.24 -27.88 56.16
C ILE A 178 -35.37 -26.94 57.34
N ARG A 179 -36.46 -26.16 57.33
CA ARG A 179 -36.85 -25.24 58.39
C ARG A 179 -37.94 -25.89 59.20
N ALA A 180 -37.76 -26.01 60.52
CA ALA A 180 -38.79 -26.60 61.38
C ALA A 180 -38.94 -25.92 62.74
N ARG A 181 -40.15 -25.99 63.28
CA ARG A 181 -40.53 -25.53 64.62
C ARG A 181 -41.58 -26.47 65.21
N LEU A 182 -41.38 -26.84 66.47
CA LEU A 182 -42.39 -27.51 67.30
C LEU A 182 -43.21 -26.45 68.03
N GLU A 183 -44.53 -26.47 67.84
CA GLU A 183 -45.43 -25.52 68.51
C GLU A 183 -45.96 -26.09 69.83
N ASN A 184 -46.27 -25.19 70.79
CA ASN A 184 -46.95 -25.52 72.05
C ASN A 184 -46.30 -26.69 72.83
N VAL A 185 -44.98 -26.61 73.01
CA VAL A 185 -44.20 -27.56 73.79
C VAL A 185 -44.27 -27.23 75.27
N LYS A 186 -44.58 -28.23 76.10
CA LYS A 186 -44.46 -28.15 77.57
C LYS A 186 -43.50 -29.23 78.05
N ILE A 187 -42.54 -28.85 78.90
CA ILE A 187 -41.64 -29.80 79.56
C ILE A 187 -41.88 -29.72 81.07
N TYR A 188 -42.06 -30.88 81.69
CA TYR A 188 -42.30 -31.03 83.12
C TYR A 188 -41.14 -31.72 83.81
N ASP A 189 -40.90 -31.38 85.08
CA ASP A 189 -39.98 -32.12 85.96
C ASP A 189 -40.65 -33.35 86.59
N SER A 190 -39.89 -34.12 87.38
CA SER A 190 -40.37 -35.31 88.08
C SER A 190 -41.46 -35.05 89.13
N ALA A 191 -41.67 -33.78 89.50
CA ALA A 191 -42.72 -33.34 90.41
C ALA A 191 -43.93 -32.76 89.67
N SER A 192 -43.98 -32.90 88.34
CA SER A 192 -45.03 -32.38 87.46
C SER A 192 -45.11 -30.84 87.41
N ASN A 193 -44.03 -30.13 87.74
CA ASN A 193 -43.97 -28.69 87.53
C ASN A 193 -43.57 -28.38 86.08
N VAL A 194 -44.21 -27.39 85.47
CA VAL A 194 -43.84 -26.89 84.14
C VAL A 194 -42.51 -26.13 84.26
N ILE A 195 -41.45 -26.67 83.66
CA ILE A 195 -40.12 -26.03 83.62
C ILE A 195 -39.90 -25.24 82.33
N TYR A 196 -40.67 -25.55 81.28
CA TYR A 196 -40.63 -24.85 80.01
C TYR A 196 -42.00 -24.91 79.33
N GLU A 197 -42.48 -23.78 78.83
CA GLU A 197 -43.69 -23.67 78.00
C GLU A 197 -43.38 -22.70 76.85
N GLY A 198 -43.57 -23.15 75.60
CA GLY A 198 -43.30 -22.34 74.43
C GLY A 198 -43.04 -23.17 73.17
N GLN A 199 -42.41 -22.57 72.17
CA GLN A 199 -42.02 -23.22 70.92
C GLN A 199 -40.57 -23.73 70.97
N ILE A 200 -40.26 -24.85 70.33
CA ILE A 200 -38.87 -25.29 70.13
C ILE A 200 -38.52 -25.12 68.65
N PRO A 201 -37.54 -24.27 68.30
CA PRO A 201 -36.63 -23.56 69.20
C PRO A 201 -37.26 -22.33 69.84
N ARG A 202 -36.71 -21.88 70.97
CA ARG A 202 -37.23 -20.77 71.79
C ARG A 202 -37.50 -19.50 71.00
N LYS A 203 -36.73 -19.25 69.92
CA LYS A 203 -36.92 -18.12 69.01
C LYS A 203 -36.78 -18.61 67.57
N GLY A 204 -37.73 -18.24 66.71
CA GLY A 204 -37.67 -18.51 65.27
C GLY A 204 -37.83 -20.00 64.95
N TYR A 205 -36.94 -20.50 64.10
CA TYR A 205 -36.95 -21.86 63.56
C TYR A 205 -35.58 -22.51 63.69
N VAL A 206 -35.55 -23.85 63.70
CA VAL A 206 -34.32 -24.62 63.51
C VAL A 206 -34.15 -24.84 62.01
N TYR A 207 -32.92 -24.63 61.53
CA TYR A 207 -32.55 -24.84 60.13
C TYR A 207 -31.53 -25.96 60.01
N SER A 208 -31.77 -26.86 59.07
CA SER A 208 -30.81 -27.86 58.63
C SER A 208 -30.51 -27.64 57.15
N ILE A 209 -29.26 -27.32 56.83
CA ILE A 209 -28.79 -27.12 55.46
C ILE A 209 -28.08 -28.39 55.01
N ILE A 210 -28.54 -28.98 53.91
CA ILE A 210 -28.08 -30.26 53.37
C ILE A 210 -27.48 -29.98 52.00
N SER A 211 -26.21 -30.31 51.79
CA SER A 211 -25.59 -30.26 50.46
C SER A 211 -25.98 -31.47 49.62
N ILE A 212 -26.20 -31.24 48.34
CA ILE A 212 -26.42 -32.28 47.33
C ILE A 212 -25.17 -32.55 46.47
N GLN A 213 -24.05 -31.91 46.79
CA GLN A 213 -22.77 -32.22 46.13
C GLN A 213 -22.41 -33.67 46.39
N ASP A 214 -21.77 -34.30 45.40
CA ASP A 214 -21.45 -35.74 45.37
C ASP A 214 -22.67 -36.68 45.33
N LEU A 215 -23.91 -36.16 45.38
CA LEU A 215 -25.12 -36.97 45.20
C LEU A 215 -25.32 -37.29 43.72
N GLU A 216 -25.87 -38.46 43.43
CA GLU A 216 -26.29 -38.80 42.07
C GLU A 216 -27.42 -37.88 41.61
N ASP A 217 -27.34 -37.39 40.37
CA ASP A 217 -28.47 -36.78 39.69
C ASP A 217 -29.35 -37.89 39.11
N PRO A 218 -30.51 -38.17 39.72
CA PRO A 218 -31.29 -39.36 39.40
C PRO A 218 -31.91 -39.32 38.00
N MET A 219 -31.99 -38.13 37.38
CA MET A 219 -32.58 -37.96 36.06
C MET A 219 -31.77 -38.69 34.98
N PHE A 220 -30.43 -38.70 35.08
CA PHE A 220 -29.56 -39.41 34.14
C PHE A 220 -29.83 -40.91 34.16
N SER A 221 -29.83 -41.51 35.34
CA SER A 221 -30.09 -42.95 35.51
C SER A 221 -31.53 -43.31 35.13
N ALA A 222 -32.51 -42.51 35.56
CA ALA A 222 -33.92 -42.77 35.28
C ALA A 222 -34.22 -42.73 33.78
N LEU A 223 -33.76 -41.71 33.04
CA LEU A 223 -34.06 -41.55 31.62
C LEU A 223 -33.23 -42.49 30.74
N THR A 224 -32.00 -42.83 31.14
CA THR A 224 -31.16 -43.76 30.37
C THR A 224 -31.35 -45.24 30.75
N ASN A 225 -32.31 -45.57 31.61
CA ASN A 225 -32.52 -46.91 32.17
C ASN A 225 -31.26 -47.48 32.85
N GLY A 226 -30.56 -46.64 33.62
CA GLY A 226 -29.36 -46.99 34.40
C GLY A 226 -28.07 -47.14 33.60
N ARG A 227 -28.07 -46.79 32.31
CA ARG A 227 -26.88 -46.93 31.43
C ARG A 227 -25.88 -45.80 31.62
N TYR A 228 -26.33 -44.65 32.11
CA TYR A 228 -25.51 -43.48 32.33
C TYR A 228 -25.94 -42.82 33.65
N PHE A 229 -24.96 -42.46 34.48
CA PHE A 229 -25.16 -41.81 35.78
C PHE A 229 -24.13 -40.72 35.99
N ARG A 230 -24.47 -39.70 36.77
CA ARG A 230 -23.60 -38.55 37.04
C ARG A 230 -23.77 -38.10 38.48
N SER A 231 -22.66 -37.73 39.11
CA SER A 231 -22.66 -37.08 40.42
C SER A 231 -22.71 -35.57 40.27
N ILE A 232 -23.48 -34.88 41.10
CA ILE A 232 -23.57 -33.42 41.10
C ILE A 232 -22.28 -32.84 41.64
N GLN A 233 -21.57 -32.09 40.79
CA GLN A 233 -20.30 -31.45 41.10
C GLN A 233 -20.34 -30.00 40.62
N PRO A 234 -20.14 -29.00 41.49
CA PRO A 234 -20.14 -27.61 41.06
C PRO A 234 -18.92 -27.31 40.19
N CYS A 235 -19.11 -26.45 39.19
CA CYS A 235 -18.00 -25.81 38.46
C CYS A 235 -17.30 -24.81 39.40
N ASN A 236 -16.01 -24.51 39.12
CA ASN A 236 -15.29 -23.44 39.82
C ASN A 236 -16.01 -22.08 39.70
N TYR A 237 -16.74 -21.89 38.60
CA TYR A 237 -17.65 -20.77 38.34
C TYR A 237 -19.08 -21.20 38.68
N THR A 238 -19.33 -21.46 39.98
CA THR A 238 -20.56 -22.12 40.45
C THR A 238 -21.83 -21.33 40.13
N TYR A 239 -21.79 -20.00 40.17
CA TYR A 239 -22.96 -19.12 39.97
C TYR A 239 -22.62 -18.03 38.95
N PRO A 240 -22.61 -18.34 37.64
CA PRO A 240 -22.15 -17.42 36.60
C PRO A 240 -22.98 -16.14 36.44
N GLU A 241 -24.27 -16.20 36.76
CA GLU A 241 -25.17 -15.04 36.72
C GLU A 241 -24.92 -14.04 37.86
N LEU A 242 -24.28 -14.48 38.95
CA LEU A 242 -24.21 -13.74 40.21
C LEU A 242 -22.78 -13.36 40.63
N ILE A 243 -21.81 -14.25 40.44
CA ILE A 243 -20.46 -14.10 40.99
C ILE A 243 -19.44 -13.85 39.87
N ASP A 244 -19.14 -14.87 39.08
CA ASP A 244 -18.11 -14.80 38.05
C ASP A 244 -18.43 -15.80 36.92
N ARG A 245 -18.15 -15.39 35.69
CA ARG A 245 -18.47 -16.17 34.49
C ARG A 245 -17.28 -17.05 34.12
N PRO A 246 -17.50 -18.24 33.53
CA PRO A 246 -16.43 -19.17 33.16
C PRO A 246 -15.68 -18.74 31.88
N MET A 247 -15.44 -17.45 31.71
CA MET A 247 -14.69 -16.87 30.60
C MET A 247 -14.02 -15.58 31.03
N LYS A 248 -12.94 -15.22 30.35
CA LYS A 248 -12.36 -13.88 30.46
C LYS A 248 -12.52 -13.17 29.13
N VAL A 249 -12.70 -11.85 29.20
CA VAL A 249 -12.81 -11.01 28.01
C VAL A 249 -11.85 -9.83 28.12
N LEU A 250 -11.17 -9.52 27.02
CA LEU A 250 -10.50 -8.24 26.81
C LEU A 250 -11.14 -7.52 25.64
N TYR A 251 -11.36 -6.22 25.79
CA TYR A 251 -11.88 -5.36 24.74
C TYR A 251 -10.72 -4.65 24.06
N GLY A 252 -10.79 -4.43 22.76
CA GLY A 252 -9.78 -3.69 22.00
C GLY A 252 -10.36 -3.10 20.71
N ASN A 253 -9.52 -2.39 19.97
CA ASN A 253 -9.81 -2.04 18.59
C ASN A 253 -9.34 -3.21 17.74
N GLY A 254 -10.23 -3.76 16.92
CA GLY A 254 -9.88 -4.90 16.09
C GLY A 254 -10.03 -4.61 14.61
N ASN A 255 -9.22 -5.31 13.83
CA ASN A 255 -9.30 -5.37 12.38
C ASN A 255 -9.28 -6.84 11.97
N SER A 256 -10.23 -7.23 11.14
CA SER A 256 -10.40 -8.58 10.62
C SER A 256 -11.37 -8.51 9.44
N ASP A 257 -11.15 -9.35 8.43
CA ASP A 257 -12.11 -9.57 7.33
C ASP A 257 -13.25 -10.51 7.73
N ARG A 258 -13.17 -11.12 8.93
CA ARG A 258 -14.14 -12.04 9.52
C ARG A 258 -14.64 -11.55 10.88
N ASP A 259 -15.84 -11.97 11.26
CA ASP A 259 -16.49 -11.55 12.51
C ASP A 259 -15.94 -12.33 13.69
N HIS A 260 -15.46 -13.56 13.43
CA HIS A 260 -14.89 -14.43 14.44
C HIS A 260 -13.60 -15.05 13.94
N VAL A 261 -12.63 -15.14 14.83
CA VAL A 261 -11.40 -15.93 14.63
C VAL A 261 -11.21 -16.79 15.86
N ALA A 262 -11.16 -18.11 15.68
CA ALA A 262 -11.00 -19.07 16.77
C ALA A 262 -9.63 -19.74 16.71
N GLY A 263 -8.99 -19.92 17.86
CA GLY A 263 -7.66 -20.52 17.92
C GLY A 263 -7.22 -20.84 19.34
N ILE A 264 -6.01 -21.38 19.48
CA ILE A 264 -5.37 -21.56 20.79
C ILE A 264 -4.41 -20.40 21.04
N TYR A 265 -4.45 -19.83 22.25
CA TYR A 265 -3.56 -18.75 22.65
C TYR A 265 -2.12 -19.24 22.87
N LYS A 266 -1.13 -18.47 22.38
CA LYS A 266 0.29 -18.72 22.60
C LYS A 266 1.05 -17.41 22.83
N SER A 267 1.95 -17.42 23.81
CA SER A 267 2.78 -16.26 24.16
C SER A 267 3.99 -16.06 23.23
N ALA A 268 4.20 -16.97 22.28
CA ALA A 268 5.22 -16.91 21.23
C ALA A 268 4.53 -16.95 19.86
N PRO A 269 4.93 -16.10 18.89
CA PRO A 269 4.31 -16.03 17.56
C PRO A 269 4.46 -17.37 16.82
N ASP A 270 3.36 -17.83 16.22
CA ASP A 270 3.27 -19.09 15.49
C ASP A 270 2.01 -19.06 14.61
N LEU A 271 2.13 -19.46 13.35
CA LEU A 271 1.06 -19.39 12.34
C LEU A 271 -0.20 -20.17 12.72
N ASP A 272 -0.09 -21.18 13.59
CA ASP A 272 -1.24 -21.97 14.05
C ASP A 272 -1.91 -21.43 15.33
N TYR A 273 -1.39 -20.35 15.94
CA TYR A 273 -1.82 -19.88 17.26
C TYR A 273 -2.17 -18.39 17.27
N ILE A 274 -3.10 -18.02 18.17
CA ILE A 274 -3.40 -16.61 18.46
C ILE A 274 -2.30 -16.09 19.39
N PHE A 275 -1.47 -15.18 18.89
CA PHE A 275 -0.45 -14.53 19.69
C PHE A 275 -1.08 -13.55 20.69
N PHE A 276 -0.59 -13.51 21.92
CA PHE A 276 -0.96 -12.48 22.89
C PHE A 276 0.25 -11.85 23.57
N GLY A 277 0.28 -10.53 23.71
CA GLY A 277 1.41 -9.84 24.32
C GLY A 277 1.30 -8.31 24.41
N PRO A 278 2.31 -7.64 25.00
CA PRO A 278 2.28 -6.20 25.21
C PRO A 278 2.49 -5.39 23.91
N THR A 279 3.22 -5.93 22.94
CA THR A 279 3.57 -5.25 21.68
C THR A 279 3.56 -6.22 20.50
N TYR A 280 3.32 -5.70 19.30
CA TYR A 280 3.44 -6.47 18.06
C TYR A 280 4.87 -7.05 17.89
N PRO A 281 5.04 -8.37 17.66
CA PRO A 281 6.34 -9.03 17.68
C PRO A 281 7.11 -8.98 16.35
N ASN A 282 6.56 -8.39 15.27
CA ASN A 282 7.12 -8.45 13.91
C ASN A 282 7.36 -9.89 13.41
N ALA A 283 6.44 -10.80 13.71
CA ALA A 283 6.50 -12.20 13.30
C ALA A 283 5.09 -12.77 13.13
N ASP A 284 4.93 -13.70 12.20
CA ASP A 284 3.63 -14.19 11.77
C ASP A 284 2.92 -15.04 12.84
N ALA A 285 1.60 -14.89 12.94
CA ALA A 285 0.71 -15.65 13.80
C ALA A 285 -0.67 -15.78 13.16
N HIS A 286 -1.51 -16.68 13.67
CA HIS A 286 -2.88 -16.85 13.19
C HIS A 286 -3.73 -15.58 13.37
N ALA A 287 -3.58 -14.96 14.55
CA ALA A 287 -4.16 -13.67 14.89
C ALA A 287 -3.40 -13.06 16.08
N TYR A 288 -3.64 -11.79 16.40
CA TYR A 288 -2.93 -11.10 17.49
C TYR A 288 -3.87 -10.43 18.50
N VAL A 289 -3.55 -10.56 19.79
CA VAL A 289 -4.16 -9.79 20.88
C VAL A 289 -3.09 -8.99 21.60
N LEU A 290 -3.12 -7.68 21.43
CA LEU A 290 -2.01 -6.79 21.76
C LEU A 290 -2.47 -5.67 22.71
N LYS A 291 -1.58 -5.26 23.62
CA LYS A 291 -1.75 -3.98 24.30
C LYS A 291 -1.50 -2.80 23.35
N SER A 292 -0.51 -2.91 22.46
CA SER A 292 -0.14 -1.86 21.51
C SER A 292 0.53 -2.41 20.25
N GLY A 293 0.46 -1.66 19.15
CA GLY A 293 0.96 -2.08 17.83
C GLY A 293 -0.10 -2.81 17.00
N SER A 294 0.25 -3.10 15.73
CA SER A 294 -0.61 -3.82 14.78
C SER A 294 0.24 -4.46 13.68
N PRO A 295 -0.21 -5.60 13.11
CA PRO A 295 0.35 -6.14 11.87
C PRO A 295 0.02 -5.23 10.67
N SER A 296 0.83 -5.30 9.62
CA SER A 296 0.69 -4.53 8.38
C SER A 296 0.09 -5.30 7.21
N ASP A 297 -0.13 -6.60 7.37
CA ASP A 297 -0.48 -7.57 6.31
C ASP A 297 -1.98 -7.93 6.29
N GLY A 298 -2.80 -7.24 7.09
CA GLY A 298 -4.24 -7.50 7.19
C GLY A 298 -4.59 -8.72 8.07
N THR A 299 -3.62 -9.39 8.69
CA THR A 299 -3.88 -10.49 9.64
C THR A 299 -4.80 -10.03 10.78
N PRO A 300 -5.81 -10.82 11.19
CA PRO A 300 -6.72 -10.43 12.25
C PRO A 300 -6.00 -10.04 13.54
N PHE A 301 -6.32 -8.87 14.08
CA PHE A 301 -5.72 -8.42 15.33
C PHE A 301 -6.68 -7.58 16.17
N LEU A 302 -6.43 -7.57 17.47
CA LEU A 302 -7.05 -6.71 18.47
C LEU A 302 -5.94 -5.97 19.22
N ASN A 303 -5.94 -4.63 19.17
CA ASN A 303 -4.96 -3.80 19.87
C ASN A 303 -5.61 -2.90 20.92
N GLY A 304 -4.80 -2.25 21.77
CA GLY A 304 -5.31 -1.36 22.80
C GLY A 304 -6.11 -2.09 23.88
N THR A 305 -5.77 -3.34 24.20
CA THR A 305 -6.58 -4.18 25.11
C THR A 305 -6.92 -3.52 26.45
N VAL A 306 -8.17 -3.66 26.91
CA VAL A 306 -8.69 -3.17 28.20
C VAL A 306 -9.68 -4.17 28.83
N PHE A 307 -9.92 -4.06 30.13
CA PHE A 307 -10.91 -4.90 30.83
C PHE A 307 -12.37 -4.49 30.58
N GLN A 308 -12.60 -3.23 30.23
CA GLN A 308 -13.92 -2.68 29.95
C GLN A 308 -13.79 -1.52 28.97
N PRO A 309 -14.80 -1.26 28.13
CA PRO A 309 -14.74 -0.15 27.21
C PRO A 309 -14.46 1.19 27.93
N GLY A 310 -13.54 1.99 27.38
CA GLY A 310 -13.05 3.24 28.01
C GLY A 310 -12.05 3.07 29.17
N GLY A 311 -11.61 1.86 29.50
CA GLY A 311 -10.66 1.58 30.59
C GLY A 311 -9.18 1.81 30.25
N ASP A 312 -8.30 1.56 31.24
CA ASP A 312 -6.84 1.67 31.08
C ASP A 312 -6.28 0.46 30.29
N PRO A 313 -5.27 0.67 29.42
CA PRO A 313 -4.62 -0.41 28.65
C PRO A 313 -4.00 -1.51 29.54
N VAL A 314 -4.46 -2.74 29.32
CA VAL A 314 -4.07 -3.98 30.01
C VAL A 314 -3.07 -4.74 29.14
N ASP A 315 -2.16 -5.48 29.79
CA ASP A 315 -1.30 -6.42 29.08
C ASP A 315 -2.01 -7.78 28.97
N PRO A 316 -2.29 -8.29 27.76
CA PRO A 316 -2.96 -9.59 27.55
C PRO A 316 -2.29 -10.76 28.28
N SER A 317 -0.97 -10.69 28.49
CA SER A 317 -0.22 -11.74 29.19
C SER A 317 -0.58 -11.90 30.67
N LYS A 318 -1.32 -10.94 31.25
CA LYS A 318 -1.85 -11.02 32.62
C LYS A 318 -3.22 -11.71 32.69
N VAL A 319 -3.88 -11.92 31.55
CA VAL A 319 -5.25 -12.44 31.47
C VAL A 319 -5.27 -13.82 30.85
N PHE A 320 -4.58 -13.98 29.71
CA PHE A 320 -4.52 -15.22 28.94
C PHE A 320 -3.26 -16.03 29.24
N LYS A 321 -3.36 -17.35 29.11
CA LYS A 321 -2.23 -18.28 29.23
C LYS A 321 -2.02 -19.04 27.93
N THR A 322 -0.80 -19.53 27.73
CA THR A 322 -0.50 -20.39 26.58
C THR A 322 -1.23 -21.72 26.73
N GLY A 323 -1.96 -22.12 25.70
CA GLY A 323 -2.80 -23.32 25.67
C GLY A 323 -4.30 -23.05 25.90
N ASP A 324 -4.70 -21.83 26.27
CA ASP A 324 -6.11 -21.47 26.47
C ASP A 324 -6.85 -21.38 25.12
N LEU A 325 -8.12 -21.81 25.08
CA LEU A 325 -8.99 -21.65 23.92
C LEU A 325 -9.44 -20.19 23.76
N GLY A 326 -9.10 -19.59 22.63
CA GLY A 326 -9.38 -18.20 22.29
C GLY A 326 -10.40 -18.02 21.18
N VAL A 327 -11.30 -17.05 21.34
CA VAL A 327 -12.20 -16.56 20.29
C VAL A 327 -12.13 -15.05 20.22
N LEU A 328 -11.73 -14.52 19.08
CA LEU A 328 -11.78 -13.09 18.77
C LEU A 328 -13.10 -12.79 18.09
N VAL A 329 -13.77 -11.71 18.51
CA VAL A 329 -15.04 -11.25 17.96
C VAL A 329 -14.90 -9.80 17.53
N PHE A 330 -15.31 -9.52 16.30
CA PHE A 330 -15.22 -8.22 15.66
C PHE A 330 -16.65 -7.76 15.36
N SER A 331 -17.11 -6.70 16.04
CA SER A 331 -18.53 -6.29 15.98
C SER A 331 -18.92 -5.52 14.71
N ASP A 332 -17.95 -5.26 13.81
CA ASP A 332 -18.16 -4.64 12.50
C ASP A 332 -17.57 -5.53 11.37
N THR A 333 -18.24 -6.62 11.01
CA THR A 333 -17.99 -7.28 9.69
C THR A 333 -18.79 -6.69 8.56
N SER A 334 -19.85 -5.96 8.87
CA SER A 334 -20.23 -4.87 8.01
C SER A 334 -19.39 -3.69 8.44
N SER A 335 -18.49 -3.28 7.57
CA SER A 335 -18.14 -1.88 7.46
C SER A 335 -19.34 -1.04 7.89
N SER A 336 -19.22 -0.28 8.99
CA SER A 336 -19.64 1.09 8.83
C SER A 336 -18.89 1.48 7.55
N ASN A 337 -19.58 1.76 6.44
CA ASN A 337 -18.91 2.16 5.20
C ASN A 337 -18.07 3.45 5.41
N TRP A 338 -17.86 3.88 6.67
CA TRP A 338 -16.97 4.89 7.17
C TRP A 338 -15.53 4.40 7.08
N CYS A 339 -14.90 4.69 5.96
CA CYS A 339 -13.57 4.20 5.64
C CYS A 339 -12.45 4.78 6.51
N ASP A 340 -12.68 5.94 7.14
CA ASP A 340 -11.74 6.53 8.08
C ASP A 340 -12.47 7.28 9.21
N ALA A 341 -12.50 6.66 10.40
CA ALA A 341 -13.16 7.18 11.60
C ALA A 341 -12.50 8.44 12.18
N SER A 342 -11.34 8.82 11.66
CA SER A 342 -10.63 10.01 12.12
C SER A 342 -11.08 11.31 11.44
N TYR A 343 -11.88 11.20 10.38
CA TYR A 343 -12.55 12.33 9.75
C TYR A 343 -13.97 12.46 10.28
N LYS A 344 -14.31 13.65 10.80
CA LYS A 344 -15.56 13.93 11.50
C LYS A 344 -16.80 13.89 10.62
N TRP A 345 -16.65 14.07 9.31
CA TRP A 345 -17.77 14.14 8.38
C TRP A 345 -17.43 13.41 7.08
N ARG A 346 -18.47 12.99 6.34
CA ARG A 346 -18.34 12.55 4.95
C ARG A 346 -19.48 13.06 4.10
N VAL A 347 -19.23 13.18 2.81
CA VAL A 347 -20.23 13.44 1.79
C VAL A 347 -20.01 12.47 0.63
N ASN A 348 -21.05 11.71 0.30
CA ASN A 348 -21.06 10.89 -0.90
C ASN A 348 -21.43 11.76 -2.11
N ILE A 349 -20.64 11.68 -3.18
CA ILE A 349 -20.87 12.36 -4.45
C ILE A 349 -21.02 11.34 -5.59
N THR A 350 -21.84 11.70 -6.57
CA THR A 350 -21.95 10.98 -7.84
C THR A 350 -21.59 11.94 -8.97
N ILE A 351 -20.71 11.48 -9.86
CA ILE A 351 -20.25 12.20 -11.06
C ILE A 351 -20.70 11.46 -12.33
N PRO A 352 -20.68 12.12 -13.51
CA PRO A 352 -20.92 11.45 -14.78
C PRO A 352 -19.95 10.29 -15.03
N TRP A 353 -20.40 9.30 -15.81
CA TRP A 353 -19.56 8.16 -16.17
C TRP A 353 -18.30 8.61 -16.90
N THR A 354 -17.16 8.09 -16.46
CA THR A 354 -15.84 8.24 -17.05
C THR A 354 -15.17 6.85 -17.09
N PRO A 355 -14.29 6.57 -18.07
CA PRO A 355 -13.55 5.31 -18.08
C PRO A 355 -12.67 5.17 -16.84
N GLN A 356 -12.60 3.95 -16.28
CA GLN A 356 -11.77 3.66 -15.10
C GLN A 356 -10.30 3.97 -15.39
N GLY A 357 -9.61 4.57 -14.42
CA GLY A 357 -8.23 5.03 -14.51
C GLY A 357 -8.04 6.41 -15.16
N SER A 358 -9.11 7.02 -15.72
CA SER A 358 -9.02 8.34 -16.34
C SER A 358 -8.79 9.44 -15.31
N LEU A 359 -8.07 10.49 -15.69
CA LEU A 359 -7.96 11.73 -14.92
C LEU A 359 -9.28 12.52 -14.98
N VAL A 360 -9.77 12.93 -13.83
CA VAL A 360 -11.01 13.71 -13.68
C VAL A 360 -10.73 14.94 -12.82
N LEU A 361 -11.10 16.11 -13.31
CA LEU A 361 -11.02 17.37 -12.55
C LEU A 361 -12.40 17.73 -12.01
N LEU A 362 -12.56 17.63 -10.69
CA LEU A 362 -13.77 17.97 -9.97
C LEU A 362 -13.77 19.45 -9.56
N LYS A 363 -14.74 20.23 -10.04
CA LYS A 363 -15.03 21.56 -9.51
C LYS A 363 -16.19 21.48 -8.52
N VAL A 364 -15.88 21.39 -7.22
CA VAL A 364 -16.85 21.19 -6.14
C VAL A 364 -17.13 22.50 -5.38
N PRO A 365 -18.39 22.81 -5.01
CA PRO A 365 -18.69 23.93 -4.12
C PRO A 365 -18.08 23.71 -2.74
N THR A 366 -17.37 24.70 -2.18
CA THR A 366 -16.79 24.57 -0.83
C THR A 366 -17.85 24.49 0.27
N SER A 367 -19.06 25.00 0.01
CA SER A 367 -20.22 24.83 0.89
C SER A 367 -20.65 23.37 1.09
N MET A 368 -20.16 22.44 0.26
CA MET A 368 -20.37 21.00 0.44
C MET A 368 -19.62 20.43 1.67
N PHE A 369 -18.60 21.13 2.14
CA PHE A 369 -17.71 20.70 3.23
C PHE A 369 -17.79 21.67 4.41
N PRO A 370 -18.91 21.71 5.16
CA PRO A 370 -19.07 22.63 6.27
C PRO A 370 -18.05 22.35 7.38
N GLY A 371 -17.30 23.37 7.79
CA GLY A 371 -16.35 23.28 8.91
C GLY A 371 -15.03 22.60 8.59
N ILE A 372 -14.77 22.22 7.34
CA ILE A 372 -13.47 21.66 6.95
C ILE A 372 -12.33 22.65 7.21
N TYR A 373 -11.17 22.15 7.66
CA TYR A 373 -9.93 22.91 7.61
C TYR A 373 -9.32 22.85 6.21
N ALA A 374 -9.07 24.00 5.59
CA ALA A 374 -8.42 24.10 4.30
C ALA A 374 -7.59 25.40 4.18
N THR A 375 -6.48 25.31 3.43
CA THR A 375 -5.67 26.44 2.93
C THR A 375 -5.96 26.63 1.43
N GLU A 376 -5.07 27.29 0.68
CA GLU A 376 -5.25 27.47 -0.77
C GLU A 376 -5.04 26.17 -1.58
N ASP A 377 -4.25 25.25 -1.04
CA ASP A 377 -3.66 24.08 -1.71
C ASP A 377 -3.78 22.79 -0.88
N MET A 378 -4.19 22.89 0.39
CA MET A 378 -4.42 21.74 1.25
C MET A 378 -5.82 21.75 1.84
N ALA A 379 -6.35 20.57 2.10
CA ALA A 379 -7.56 20.41 2.90
C ALA A 379 -7.48 19.15 3.76
N SER A 380 -8.19 19.17 4.88
CA SER A 380 -8.28 18.02 5.78
C SER A 380 -9.36 17.07 5.27
N LEU A 381 -9.05 16.36 4.18
CA LEU A 381 -9.94 15.39 3.53
C LEU A 381 -9.23 14.13 3.03
N VAL A 382 -10.02 13.10 2.74
CA VAL A 382 -9.63 11.88 2.01
C VAL A 382 -10.79 11.41 1.12
N ILE A 383 -10.48 10.78 0.00
CA ILE A 383 -11.49 10.33 -0.99
C ILE A 383 -11.42 8.81 -1.11
N TYR A 384 -12.57 8.15 -0.99
CA TYR A 384 -12.72 6.70 -1.20
C TYR A 384 -13.66 6.41 -2.37
N ASP A 385 -13.50 5.23 -2.96
CA ASP A 385 -14.47 4.71 -3.92
C ASP A 385 -15.85 4.56 -3.27
N GLY A 386 -16.91 4.77 -4.06
CA GLY A 386 -18.28 4.66 -3.59
C GLY A 386 -18.81 3.22 -3.57
N ASN A 387 -17.94 2.22 -3.65
CA ASN A 387 -18.33 0.81 -3.74
C ASN A 387 -18.48 0.16 -2.36
N GLY A 388 -18.08 0.88 -1.30
CA GLY A 388 -18.11 0.40 0.09
C GLY A 388 -16.89 -0.42 0.51
N ASN A 389 -15.90 -0.58 -0.38
CA ASN A 389 -14.68 -1.36 -0.13
C ASN A 389 -13.53 -0.53 0.47
N CYS A 390 -13.74 0.77 0.66
CA CYS A 390 -12.73 1.68 1.20
C CYS A 390 -11.42 1.70 0.41
N GLY A 391 -11.49 1.49 -0.90
CA GLY A 391 -10.37 1.79 -1.80
C GLY A 391 -10.14 3.29 -1.84
N GLN A 392 -9.01 3.74 -1.30
CA GLN A 392 -8.63 5.15 -1.35
C GLN A 392 -8.35 5.55 -2.80
N VAL A 393 -8.91 6.67 -3.21
CA VAL A 393 -8.79 7.19 -4.58
C VAL A 393 -7.61 8.14 -4.63
N ASP A 394 -6.71 7.97 -5.60
CA ASP A 394 -5.62 8.91 -5.83
C ASP A 394 -6.21 10.27 -6.20
N PHE A 395 -5.83 11.30 -5.44
CA PHE A 395 -6.36 12.65 -5.62
C PHE A 395 -5.30 13.72 -5.33
N TRP A 396 -5.47 14.89 -5.93
CA TRP A 396 -4.63 16.06 -5.70
C TRP A 396 -5.47 17.33 -5.69
N ILE A 397 -5.21 18.21 -4.74
CA ILE A 397 -5.93 19.47 -4.56
C ILE A 397 -5.17 20.55 -5.33
N GLU A 398 -5.68 20.93 -6.49
CA GLU A 398 -5.08 22.00 -7.29
C GLU A 398 -5.33 23.38 -6.67
N TYR A 399 -6.52 23.58 -6.11
CA TYR A 399 -6.93 24.86 -5.55
C TYR A 399 -8.16 24.72 -4.65
N TRP A 400 -8.15 25.43 -3.52
CA TRP A 400 -9.24 25.51 -2.57
C TRP A 400 -9.57 26.97 -2.23
N GLY A 401 -10.64 27.48 -2.85
CA GLY A 401 -11.07 28.87 -2.67
C GLY A 401 -12.26 29.03 -1.71
N SER A 402 -12.76 30.26 -1.58
CA SER A 402 -13.94 30.55 -0.75
C SER A 402 -15.26 30.00 -1.31
N THR A 403 -15.33 29.74 -2.62
CA THR A 403 -16.57 29.32 -3.31
C THR A 403 -16.47 27.94 -3.95
N TYR A 404 -15.32 27.60 -4.51
CA TYR A 404 -15.08 26.31 -5.17
C TYR A 404 -13.71 25.76 -4.82
N ALA A 405 -13.62 24.44 -4.74
CA ALA A 405 -12.38 23.69 -4.75
C ALA A 405 -12.25 22.89 -6.06
N TRP A 406 -11.01 22.71 -6.51
CA TRP A 406 -10.62 22.05 -7.74
C TRP A 406 -9.77 20.86 -7.33
N ILE A 407 -10.32 19.66 -7.48
CA ILE A 407 -9.72 18.42 -6.99
C ILE A 407 -9.58 17.46 -8.16
N TRP A 408 -8.36 17.04 -8.45
CA TRP A 408 -8.08 15.97 -9.40
C TRP A 408 -8.33 14.63 -8.72
N ILE A 409 -8.92 13.68 -9.43
CA ILE A 409 -9.02 12.28 -9.00
C ILE A 409 -8.68 11.34 -10.18
N LYS A 410 -8.16 10.14 -9.87
CA LYS A 410 -8.18 9.02 -10.82
C LYS A 410 -9.51 8.28 -10.71
N SER A 411 -10.23 8.16 -11.83
CA SER A 411 -11.57 7.59 -11.82
C SER A 411 -11.58 6.10 -11.43
N THR A 412 -12.32 5.75 -10.40
CA THR A 412 -12.58 4.35 -10.00
C THR A 412 -14.02 3.93 -10.31
N GLY A 413 -14.86 4.87 -10.75
CA GLY A 413 -16.29 4.67 -11.02
C GLY A 413 -17.05 6.00 -11.11
N THR A 414 -18.34 5.97 -10.77
CA THR A 414 -19.22 7.14 -10.78
C THR A 414 -19.53 7.68 -9.39
N THR A 415 -19.30 6.90 -8.33
CA THR A 415 -19.63 7.23 -6.95
C THR A 415 -18.37 7.32 -6.11
N TYR A 416 -18.29 8.33 -5.25
CA TYR A 416 -17.15 8.61 -4.38
C TYR A 416 -17.63 9.06 -3.01
N SER A 417 -16.88 8.71 -1.96
CA SER A 417 -17.11 9.15 -0.60
C SER A 417 -15.98 10.08 -0.17
N ILE A 418 -16.25 11.36 0.00
CA ILE A 418 -15.27 12.36 0.45
C ILE A 418 -15.43 12.57 1.95
N TYR A 419 -14.42 12.18 2.72
CA TYR A 419 -14.34 12.36 4.17
C TYR A 419 -13.57 13.62 4.48
N PHE A 420 -13.98 14.37 5.49
CA PHE A 420 -13.36 15.65 5.84
C PHE A 420 -13.50 16.00 7.33
N THR A 421 -12.64 16.89 7.81
CA THR A 421 -12.57 17.30 9.23
C THR A 421 -12.09 18.73 9.41
N ASP A 422 -12.23 19.27 10.62
CA ASP A 422 -11.77 20.60 11.04
C ASP A 422 -10.34 20.58 11.64
N ASP A 423 -9.71 19.40 11.72
CA ASP A 423 -8.38 19.19 12.32
C ASP A 423 -7.25 19.52 11.32
N PRO A 424 -6.49 20.61 11.53
CA PRO A 424 -5.39 21.01 10.64
C PRO A 424 -4.25 19.98 10.56
N ALA A 425 -4.10 19.09 11.55
CA ALA A 425 -3.08 18.04 11.50
C ALA A 425 -3.31 17.01 10.38
N ARG A 426 -4.51 17.02 9.77
CA ARG A 426 -4.90 16.13 8.67
C ARG A 426 -4.92 16.83 7.31
N ALA A 427 -4.47 18.08 7.24
CA ALA A 427 -4.36 18.81 5.99
C ALA A 427 -3.37 18.09 5.08
N THR A 428 -3.80 17.77 3.86
CA THR A 428 -2.97 17.18 2.82
C THR A 428 -3.17 17.91 1.51
N THR A 429 -2.16 17.89 0.64
CA THR A 429 -2.26 18.31 -0.77
C THR A 429 -2.88 17.21 -1.65
N GLY A 430 -2.93 15.96 -1.18
CA GLY A 430 -3.46 14.83 -1.95
C GLY A 430 -3.12 13.44 -1.38
N TYR A 431 -3.37 12.40 -2.16
CA TYR A 431 -2.96 11.01 -1.90
C TYR A 431 -2.44 10.37 -3.19
N ASN A 432 -1.28 9.72 -3.12
CA ASN A 432 -0.58 9.13 -4.27
C ASN A 432 -0.43 10.12 -5.45
N VAL A 433 -0.11 11.37 -5.13
CA VAL A 433 -0.03 12.48 -6.08
C VAL A 433 0.95 12.15 -7.22
N ASP A 434 2.10 11.56 -6.89
CA ASP A 434 3.15 11.13 -7.84
C ASP A 434 2.66 10.06 -8.85
N GLN A 435 1.55 9.37 -8.55
CA GLN A 435 0.98 8.35 -9.45
C GLN A 435 -0.16 8.91 -10.31
N MET A 436 -0.61 10.14 -10.09
CA MET A 436 -1.77 10.69 -10.80
C MET A 436 -1.42 11.11 -12.23
N PHE A 437 -0.34 11.88 -12.35
CA PHE A 437 0.10 12.49 -13.59
C PHE A 437 1.31 11.72 -14.15
N TRP A 438 1.69 12.00 -15.39
CA TRP A 438 2.97 11.51 -15.91
C TRP A 438 4.13 12.21 -15.23
N LEU A 439 3.96 13.50 -14.93
CA LEU A 439 4.85 14.27 -14.08
C LEU A 439 4.04 15.22 -13.21
N ILE A 440 4.44 15.36 -11.94
CA ILE A 440 4.02 16.42 -11.03
C ILE A 440 5.25 16.88 -10.25
N ASP A 441 5.44 18.20 -10.16
CA ASP A 441 6.46 18.80 -9.32
C ASP A 441 5.86 20.04 -8.62
N THR A 442 5.91 20.03 -7.29
CA THR A 442 5.50 21.14 -6.40
C THR A 442 6.70 21.96 -5.92
N PHE A 443 7.89 21.71 -6.48
CA PHE A 443 9.12 22.47 -6.24
C PHE A 443 9.51 22.60 -4.76
N ASP A 444 9.21 21.56 -3.98
CA ASP A 444 9.58 21.46 -2.57
C ASP A 444 11.10 21.26 -2.41
N GLY A 445 11.75 22.11 -1.60
CA GLY A 445 13.17 21.95 -1.29
C GLY A 445 13.79 23.15 -0.57
N SER A 446 15.10 23.11 -0.37
CA SER A 446 15.82 24.15 0.37
C SER A 446 16.12 25.36 -0.51
N ALA A 447 16.08 26.56 0.08
CA ALA A 447 16.44 27.78 -0.62
C ALA A 447 17.85 27.68 -1.26
N GLY A 448 17.94 27.95 -2.55
CA GLY A 448 19.16 27.92 -3.35
C GLY A 448 19.57 26.54 -3.89
N SER A 449 18.81 25.47 -3.63
CA SER A 449 19.09 24.16 -4.24
C SER A 449 18.56 24.07 -5.66
N ALA A 450 19.16 23.19 -6.48
CA ALA A 450 18.65 22.88 -7.81
C ALA A 450 17.31 22.11 -7.72
N PRO A 451 16.41 22.26 -8.72
CA PRO A 451 15.22 21.42 -8.88
C PRO A 451 15.56 19.94 -9.02
N ASN A 452 14.56 19.07 -8.83
CA ASN A 452 14.75 17.63 -8.76
C ASN A 452 15.41 17.08 -10.03
N SER A 453 16.68 16.66 -9.91
CA SER A 453 17.48 16.15 -11.03
C SER A 453 17.03 14.78 -11.55
N ALA A 454 16.04 14.15 -10.90
CA ALA A 454 15.38 12.94 -11.40
C ALA A 454 14.17 13.24 -12.30
N LEU A 455 13.73 14.50 -12.36
CA LEU A 455 12.62 14.94 -13.21
C LEU A 455 13.09 15.93 -14.28
N TRP A 456 14.08 16.77 -13.96
CA TRP A 456 14.49 17.89 -14.79
C TRP A 456 15.98 17.90 -15.14
N GLU A 457 16.27 18.22 -16.41
CA GLU A 457 17.50 18.90 -16.81
C GLU A 457 17.37 20.39 -16.46
N ASN A 458 18.43 20.99 -15.91
CA ASN A 458 18.45 22.39 -15.49
C ASN A 458 19.49 23.22 -16.26
N PRO A 459 19.35 23.37 -17.59
CA PRO A 459 20.29 24.12 -18.41
C PRO A 459 20.29 25.62 -18.07
N GLY A 460 19.19 26.14 -17.53
CA GLY A 460 19.05 27.56 -17.26
C GLY A 460 19.25 28.01 -15.82
N GLY A 461 19.69 27.13 -14.92
CA GLY A 461 20.06 27.51 -13.56
C GLY A 461 18.88 27.97 -12.71
N ALA A 462 17.70 27.38 -12.91
CA ALA A 462 16.60 27.49 -11.95
C ALA A 462 17.03 27.00 -10.57
N TYR A 463 16.47 27.60 -9.53
CA TYR A 463 16.76 27.23 -8.15
C TYR A 463 15.50 27.37 -7.28
N LEU A 464 15.43 26.63 -6.19
CA LEU A 464 14.28 26.68 -5.27
C LEU A 464 14.40 27.87 -4.33
N ASP A 465 13.30 28.57 -4.04
CA ASP A 465 13.29 29.71 -3.10
C ASP A 465 13.22 29.30 -1.63
N GLY A 466 12.95 28.02 -1.36
CA GLY A 466 12.76 27.46 -0.02
C GLY A 466 11.34 27.58 0.53
N ASN A 467 10.39 28.10 -0.26
CA ASN A 467 8.99 28.28 0.09
C ASN A 467 8.04 27.56 -0.89
N GLY A 468 8.51 26.50 -1.55
CA GLY A 468 7.71 25.72 -2.51
C GLY A 468 7.57 26.39 -3.87
N ASN A 469 8.52 27.24 -4.28
CA ASN A 469 8.58 27.73 -5.66
C ASN A 469 9.94 27.47 -6.29
N VAL A 470 9.94 27.19 -7.59
CA VAL A 470 11.15 27.33 -8.41
C VAL A 470 11.23 28.74 -8.96
N VAL A 471 12.39 29.36 -8.73
CA VAL A 471 12.77 30.64 -9.30
C VAL A 471 13.44 30.38 -10.65
N VAL A 472 12.86 30.98 -11.68
CA VAL A 472 13.31 30.98 -13.06
C VAL A 472 13.93 32.35 -13.32
N PRO A 473 15.27 32.48 -13.32
CA PRO A 473 15.92 33.78 -13.38
C PRO A 473 15.67 34.48 -14.72
N ALA A 474 15.39 35.79 -14.67
CA ALA A 474 15.21 36.62 -15.85
C ALA A 474 16.42 36.56 -16.79
N GLY A 475 16.16 36.56 -18.09
CA GLY A 475 17.16 36.44 -19.15
C GLY A 475 16.48 36.41 -20.51
N ALA A 476 17.26 36.69 -21.56
CA ALA A 476 16.77 36.65 -22.93
C ALA A 476 16.53 35.20 -23.38
N GLU A 477 15.36 34.95 -23.99
CA GLU A 477 14.90 33.73 -24.68
C GLU A 477 15.58 32.43 -24.19
N LYS A 478 15.14 31.92 -23.04
CA LYS A 478 15.84 30.86 -22.35
C LYS A 478 14.95 29.69 -21.94
N LEU A 479 15.37 28.48 -22.32
CA LEU A 479 14.94 27.22 -21.69
C LEU A 479 15.62 27.06 -20.33
N VAL A 480 14.82 26.93 -19.28
CA VAL A 480 15.33 26.90 -17.91
C VAL A 480 15.30 25.52 -17.29
N LEU A 481 14.16 24.82 -17.43
CA LEU A 481 14.02 23.42 -17.05
C LEU A 481 13.47 22.62 -18.21
N GLN A 482 13.83 21.34 -18.29
CA GLN A 482 13.33 20.42 -19.30
C GLN A 482 13.16 19.01 -18.72
N THR A 483 12.10 18.30 -19.11
CA THR A 483 11.87 16.92 -18.66
C THR A 483 12.98 15.97 -19.12
N LEU A 484 13.38 15.03 -18.26
CA LEU A 484 14.34 13.99 -18.63
C LEU A 484 13.77 13.07 -19.72
N ASP A 485 12.55 12.58 -19.48
CA ASP A 485 11.88 11.61 -20.34
C ASP A 485 11.01 12.30 -21.40
N THR A 486 10.66 11.53 -22.44
CA THR A 486 9.80 11.97 -23.52
C THR A 486 8.36 11.51 -23.43
N LEU A 487 7.49 12.29 -24.08
CA LEU A 487 6.05 12.14 -24.18
C LEU A 487 5.66 11.80 -25.63
N SER A 488 4.57 11.06 -25.78
CA SER A 488 3.98 10.71 -27.07
C SER A 488 2.47 10.85 -27.02
N GLY A 489 1.89 11.25 -28.14
CA GLY A 489 0.44 11.39 -28.31
C GLY A 489 -0.13 12.69 -27.71
N SER A 490 -1.41 12.66 -27.35
CA SER A 490 -2.08 13.80 -26.71
C SER A 490 -1.64 13.95 -25.26
N PHE A 491 -1.44 15.17 -24.78
CA PHE A 491 -1.17 15.47 -23.38
C PHE A 491 -1.58 16.91 -23.03
N PHE A 492 -1.62 17.21 -21.74
CA PHE A 492 -1.79 18.56 -21.23
C PHE A 492 -0.70 18.93 -20.22
N ILE A 493 -0.37 20.20 -20.14
CA ILE A 493 0.52 20.78 -19.14
C ILE A 493 -0.30 21.79 -18.35
N ARG A 494 -0.32 21.70 -17.02
CA ARG A 494 -0.89 22.74 -16.16
C ARG A 494 0.14 23.20 -15.17
N PHE A 495 0.19 24.50 -14.94
CA PHE A 495 1.15 25.08 -14.01
C PHE A 495 0.60 26.33 -13.35
N LYS A 496 1.14 26.66 -12.19
CA LYS A 496 0.84 27.90 -11.46
C LYS A 496 2.09 28.77 -11.44
N MET A 497 1.95 29.99 -11.94
CA MET A 497 3.07 30.90 -12.17
C MET A 497 2.72 32.33 -11.73
N ALA A 498 3.75 33.05 -11.28
CA ALA A 498 3.70 34.47 -10.95
C ALA A 498 4.99 35.21 -11.40
N PRO A 499 4.88 36.48 -11.83
CA PRO A 499 6.04 37.36 -11.97
C PRO A 499 6.57 37.82 -10.61
N GLU A 500 7.88 38.08 -10.50
CA GLU A 500 8.44 38.84 -9.36
C GLU A 500 7.75 40.20 -9.20
N ARG A 501 7.46 40.86 -10.34
CA ARG A 501 6.92 42.22 -10.42
C ARG A 501 5.94 42.37 -11.58
N ALA A 502 4.66 42.49 -11.24
CA ALA A 502 3.55 42.54 -12.19
C ALA A 502 3.39 43.81 -13.07
N VAL A 503 4.38 44.69 -13.12
CA VAL A 503 4.37 45.94 -13.93
C VAL A 503 5.60 46.03 -14.84
N ARG A 504 6.33 44.93 -14.99
CA ARG A 504 7.45 44.76 -15.91
C ARG A 504 7.10 43.69 -16.94
N ASP A 505 7.85 43.69 -18.03
CA ASP A 505 7.98 42.61 -19.01
C ASP A 505 7.92 41.24 -18.36
N PHE A 506 6.97 40.42 -18.77
CA PHE A 506 6.80 39.09 -18.25
C PHE A 506 6.36 38.19 -19.40
N ASP A 507 7.27 37.31 -19.80
CA ASP A 507 7.24 36.46 -20.98
C ASP A 507 7.71 35.07 -20.55
N ALA A 508 6.90 34.42 -19.71
CA ALA A 508 7.24 33.15 -19.09
C ALA A 508 6.12 32.13 -19.28
N GLY A 509 6.50 30.85 -19.27
CA GLY A 509 5.53 29.77 -19.38
C GLY A 509 6.17 28.42 -19.65
N ALA A 510 5.55 27.65 -20.55
CA ALA A 510 5.98 26.30 -20.88
C ALA A 510 6.44 26.20 -22.35
N GLN A 511 7.32 25.25 -22.62
CA GLN A 511 7.75 24.87 -23.97
C GLN A 511 7.47 23.39 -24.21
N VAL A 512 7.15 23.05 -25.46
CA VAL A 512 7.17 21.68 -25.96
C VAL A 512 8.20 21.62 -27.09
N GLU A 513 9.07 20.61 -27.07
CA GLU A 513 10.04 20.39 -28.14
C GLU A 513 10.19 18.89 -28.44
N PRO A 514 10.49 18.48 -29.67
CA PRO A 514 10.89 17.11 -29.97
C PRO A 514 12.28 16.79 -29.40
N GLU A 515 12.41 15.67 -28.69
CA GLU A 515 13.68 15.05 -28.35
C GLU A 515 14.45 14.76 -29.63
N ALA A 516 15.71 15.18 -29.63
CA ALA A 516 16.57 15.19 -30.78
C ALA A 516 16.78 13.78 -31.35
N ILE A 517 15.92 13.35 -32.27
CA ILE A 517 16.32 12.38 -33.29
C ILE A 517 17.14 13.16 -34.30
N VAL A 518 18.42 13.33 -33.98
CA VAL A 518 19.46 13.96 -34.82
C VAL A 518 18.97 15.28 -35.43
N GLN A 519 18.89 16.33 -34.60
CA GLN A 519 18.30 17.61 -35.00
C GLN A 519 18.88 18.08 -36.32
N GLU A 520 17.98 18.29 -37.28
CA GLU A 520 18.24 19.10 -38.43
C GLU A 520 18.78 20.44 -37.93
N GLY A 521 19.82 20.95 -38.56
CA GLY A 521 20.43 22.19 -38.17
C GLY A 521 21.02 22.89 -39.37
N TYR A 522 21.66 24.03 -39.13
CA TYR A 522 22.48 24.64 -40.14
C TYR A 522 23.76 25.22 -39.57
N LEU A 523 24.81 25.12 -40.37
CA LEU A 523 26.05 25.83 -40.14
C LEU A 523 25.95 27.17 -40.85
N ARG A 524 26.14 28.27 -40.12
CA ARG A 524 26.43 29.57 -40.74
C ARG A 524 27.93 29.69 -40.89
N ILE A 525 28.39 29.79 -42.13
CA ILE A 525 29.80 29.79 -42.50
C ILE A 525 30.14 31.15 -43.08
N ARG A 526 30.75 32.02 -42.27
CA ARG A 526 31.32 33.28 -42.77
C ARG A 526 32.75 33.03 -43.23
N VAL A 527 32.98 33.21 -44.52
CA VAL A 527 34.30 33.07 -45.14
C VAL A 527 34.89 34.45 -45.36
N ASN A 528 35.93 34.78 -44.60
CA ASN A 528 36.65 36.03 -44.76
C ASN A 528 37.81 35.84 -45.73
N TYR A 529 37.98 36.78 -46.65
CA TYR A 529 39.04 36.80 -47.64
C TYR A 529 39.45 38.27 -47.92
N PRO A 530 40.74 38.60 -48.09
CA PRO A 530 41.21 39.98 -48.09
C PRO A 530 40.92 40.77 -49.38
N SER A 531 40.40 40.13 -50.41
CA SER A 531 40.03 40.76 -51.69
C SER A 531 38.70 40.21 -52.20
N ASN A 532 38.00 40.96 -53.04
CA ASN A 532 36.76 40.46 -53.64
C ASN A 532 37.07 39.50 -54.78
N ALA A 533 36.64 38.24 -54.66
CA ALA A 533 36.67 37.25 -55.72
C ALA A 533 35.24 36.80 -56.03
N ARG A 534 34.90 36.69 -57.31
CA ARG A 534 33.57 36.25 -57.75
C ARG A 534 33.64 34.96 -58.50
N ASP A 535 32.57 34.17 -58.35
CA ASP A 535 32.38 32.90 -59.03
C ASP A 535 33.60 31.98 -58.87
N VAL A 536 33.96 31.70 -57.62
CA VAL A 536 35.11 30.87 -57.23
C VAL A 536 34.66 29.61 -56.51
N GLN A 537 35.48 28.57 -56.57
CA GLN A 537 35.29 27.32 -55.83
C GLN A 537 36.01 27.42 -54.49
N ILE A 538 35.23 27.41 -53.42
CA ILE A 538 35.66 27.72 -52.07
C ILE A 538 35.74 26.39 -51.30
N PRO A 539 36.92 25.99 -50.82
CA PRO A 539 37.03 24.85 -49.92
C PRO A 539 36.49 25.25 -48.54
N VAL A 540 35.71 24.39 -47.90
CA VAL A 540 35.18 24.58 -46.55
C VAL A 540 35.56 23.35 -45.73
N HIS A 541 36.43 23.57 -44.74
CA HIS A 541 36.88 22.53 -43.82
C HIS A 541 36.01 22.49 -42.58
N LEU A 542 35.44 21.32 -42.30
CA LEU A 542 34.76 21.03 -41.04
C LEU A 542 35.69 20.20 -40.16
N ASN A 543 35.84 20.62 -38.90
CA ASN A 543 36.58 19.84 -37.91
C ASN A 543 35.79 18.59 -37.49
N SER A 544 36.45 17.66 -36.81
CA SER A 544 35.82 16.41 -36.32
C SER A 544 34.56 16.66 -35.48
N THR A 545 34.54 17.69 -34.63
CA THR A 545 33.37 18.02 -33.80
C THR A 545 32.13 18.34 -34.64
N ILE A 546 32.29 19.07 -35.73
CA ILE A 546 31.18 19.44 -36.61
C ILE A 546 30.87 18.31 -37.60
N ALA A 547 31.89 17.62 -38.11
CA ALA A 547 31.72 16.53 -39.06
C ALA A 547 30.94 15.34 -38.46
N GLN A 548 31.17 15.03 -37.17
CA GLN A 548 30.51 13.91 -36.47
C GLN A 548 29.03 14.15 -36.15
N VAL A 549 28.58 15.41 -36.00
CA VAL A 549 27.17 15.71 -35.70
C VAL A 549 26.26 15.66 -36.94
N ILE A 550 26.87 15.58 -38.13
CA ILE A 550 26.19 15.49 -39.41
C ILE A 550 26.24 14.04 -39.87
N LEU A 551 25.08 13.47 -40.19
CA LEU A 551 24.96 12.12 -40.72
C LEU A 551 25.69 12.01 -42.06
N HIS A 552 26.69 11.13 -42.10
CA HIS A 552 27.53 10.85 -43.25
C HIS A 552 27.79 9.34 -43.39
N ASN A 553 28.37 8.91 -44.52
CA ASN A 553 28.68 7.51 -44.79
C ASN A 553 30.08 7.34 -45.43
N ASP A 554 30.52 6.08 -45.54
CA ASP A 554 31.82 5.70 -46.09
C ASP A 554 31.97 6.01 -47.60
N LEU A 555 30.91 6.47 -48.26
CA LEU A 555 30.93 6.87 -49.68
C LEU A 555 31.20 8.38 -49.85
N ASN A 556 31.64 9.08 -48.79
CA ASN A 556 31.79 10.54 -48.75
C ASN A 556 30.48 11.28 -49.06
N GLU A 557 29.35 10.71 -48.67
CA GLU A 557 28.05 11.37 -48.74
C GLU A 557 27.63 11.87 -47.37
N ALA A 558 27.01 13.04 -47.31
CA ALA A 558 26.45 13.59 -46.09
C ALA A 558 25.02 14.09 -46.32
N GLN A 559 24.23 14.15 -45.25
CA GLN A 559 22.87 14.68 -45.32
C GLN A 559 22.88 16.21 -45.28
N ILE A 560 23.31 16.87 -46.36
CA ILE A 560 23.46 18.32 -46.41
C ILE A 560 22.82 18.99 -47.63
N GLU A 561 22.45 20.26 -47.47
CA GLU A 561 22.08 21.21 -48.54
C GLU A 561 22.74 22.57 -48.26
N VAL A 562 23.13 23.31 -49.30
CA VAL A 562 23.91 24.56 -49.16
C VAL A 562 23.14 25.73 -49.75
N TYR A 563 23.12 26.88 -49.05
CA TYR A 563 22.38 28.09 -49.42
C TYR A 563 23.21 29.35 -49.30
N SER A 564 22.81 30.37 -50.05
CA SER A 564 23.41 31.72 -50.02
C SER A 564 22.73 32.70 -49.06
N ASP A 565 21.54 32.35 -48.56
CA ASP A 565 20.70 33.19 -47.72
C ASP A 565 20.27 32.46 -46.42
N PRO A 566 20.07 33.18 -45.31
CA PRO A 566 19.67 32.59 -44.03
C PRO A 566 18.26 31.95 -44.07
N GLU A 567 17.41 32.38 -45.00
CA GLU A 567 16.05 31.85 -45.18
C GLU A 567 16.04 30.52 -45.97
N MET A 568 17.20 30.05 -46.44
CA MET A 568 17.39 28.80 -47.20
C MET A 568 16.53 28.71 -48.46
N THR A 569 16.37 29.84 -49.16
CA THR A 569 15.55 29.94 -50.39
C THR A 569 16.38 29.86 -51.67
N SER A 570 17.68 30.16 -51.60
CA SER A 570 18.60 30.29 -52.74
C SER A 570 19.73 29.24 -52.67
N PRO A 571 19.48 28.01 -53.17
CA PRO A 571 20.44 26.91 -53.07
C PRO A 571 21.70 27.16 -53.92
N LEU A 572 22.83 26.70 -53.40
CA LEU A 572 24.13 26.74 -54.06
C LEU A 572 24.60 25.31 -54.39
N PRO A 573 25.32 25.12 -55.51
CA PRO A 573 25.93 23.84 -55.80
C PRO A 573 27.11 23.58 -54.86
N PHE A 574 27.28 22.33 -54.47
CA PHE A 574 28.38 21.87 -53.65
C PHE A 574 28.87 20.48 -54.10
N TRP A 575 30.07 20.11 -53.69
CA TRP A 575 30.63 18.78 -53.85
C TRP A 575 31.51 18.41 -52.66
N ILE A 576 31.40 17.19 -52.17
CA ILE A 576 32.14 16.67 -51.01
C ILE A 576 33.38 15.94 -51.51
N GLU A 577 34.56 16.45 -51.16
CA GLU A 577 35.84 15.82 -51.51
C GLU A 577 36.10 14.60 -50.62
N TYR A 578 35.94 14.78 -49.31
CA TYR A 578 35.94 13.70 -48.34
C TYR A 578 35.05 14.04 -47.13
N TRP A 579 34.54 13.00 -46.47
CA TRP A 579 33.87 13.11 -45.19
C TRP A 579 34.12 11.86 -44.34
N ASN A 580 34.65 12.04 -43.14
CA ASN A 580 34.81 10.99 -42.14
C ASN A 580 34.72 11.58 -40.72
N ASP A 581 34.89 10.74 -39.70
CA ASP A 581 34.83 11.15 -38.29
C ASP A 581 35.93 12.14 -37.88
N ASP A 582 37.04 12.22 -38.62
CA ASP A 582 38.15 13.13 -38.33
C ASP A 582 37.94 14.53 -38.95
N GLY A 583 37.05 14.67 -39.93
CA GLY A 583 36.69 15.93 -40.56
C GLY A 583 36.06 15.78 -41.95
N ALA A 584 35.73 16.91 -42.55
CA ALA A 584 35.19 16.96 -43.91
C ALA A 584 35.69 18.15 -44.72
N LEU A 585 35.77 17.97 -46.04
CA LEU A 585 36.06 19.03 -47.00
C LEU A 585 34.94 19.13 -48.05
N ILE A 586 34.29 20.29 -48.08
CA ILE A 586 33.18 20.60 -48.98
C ILE A 586 33.59 21.75 -49.88
N TRP A 587 33.36 21.61 -51.18
CA TRP A 587 33.55 22.66 -52.16
C TRP A 587 32.23 23.36 -52.46
N ILE A 588 32.22 24.69 -52.35
CA ILE A 588 31.04 25.53 -52.62
C ILE A 588 31.40 26.54 -53.71
N ARG A 589 30.51 26.74 -54.69
CA ARG A 589 30.68 27.79 -55.70
C ARG A 589 30.01 29.08 -55.24
N GLY A 590 30.78 30.17 -55.10
CA GLY A 590 30.25 31.45 -54.62
C GLY A 590 31.20 32.63 -54.73
N ASP A 591 30.86 33.72 -54.04
CA ASP A 591 31.64 34.96 -53.98
C ASP A 591 32.37 35.07 -52.61
N LEU A 592 33.60 35.60 -52.62
CA LEU A 592 34.42 35.85 -51.44
C LEU A 592 34.71 37.35 -51.26
N PRO A 593 34.72 37.88 -50.02
CA PRO A 593 34.23 37.25 -48.79
C PRO A 593 32.70 37.04 -48.84
N GLY A 594 32.21 35.99 -48.19
CA GLY A 594 30.81 35.57 -48.29
C GLY A 594 30.29 34.91 -47.01
N THR A 595 28.98 34.73 -46.90
CA THR A 595 28.35 33.91 -45.86
C THR A 595 27.49 32.84 -46.52
N PHE A 596 27.67 31.60 -46.11
CA PHE A 596 26.98 30.43 -46.65
C PHE A 596 26.28 29.68 -45.52
N TYR A 597 25.21 28.97 -45.85
CA TYR A 597 24.41 28.23 -44.88
C TYR A 597 24.37 26.77 -45.31
N ILE A 598 24.94 25.87 -44.50
CA ILE A 598 24.87 24.42 -44.75
C ILE A 598 23.81 23.84 -43.85
N ARG A 599 22.63 23.54 -44.39
CA ARG A 599 21.59 22.77 -43.71
C ARG A 599 22.04 21.31 -43.64
N TYR A 600 21.94 20.67 -42.48
CA TYR A 600 22.45 19.32 -42.25
C TYR A 600 21.42 18.42 -41.56
N ASN A 601 21.60 17.09 -41.66
CA ASN A 601 20.65 16.04 -41.25
C ASN A 601 19.30 16.15 -41.98
N THR A 602 19.34 16.53 -43.26
CA THR A 602 18.17 16.76 -44.13
C THR A 602 17.44 15.46 -44.54
N GLY A 603 17.89 14.30 -44.08
CA GLY A 603 17.29 12.99 -44.38
C GLY A 603 17.73 12.34 -45.70
N THR A 604 18.55 13.00 -46.54
CA THR A 604 19.02 12.45 -47.81
C THR A 604 20.54 12.55 -47.93
N TYR A 605 21.23 11.41 -48.07
CA TYR A 605 22.68 11.39 -48.32
C TYR A 605 23.00 11.88 -49.73
N ARG A 606 23.94 12.82 -49.84
CA ARG A 606 24.42 13.37 -51.13
C ARG A 606 25.92 13.59 -51.08
N ARG A 607 26.66 13.20 -52.13
CA ARG A 607 28.04 13.65 -52.39
C ARG A 607 28.10 15.06 -52.99
N GLY A 608 27.00 15.51 -53.61
CA GLY A 608 26.91 16.81 -54.31
C GLY A 608 27.07 16.67 -55.83
N ASN A 609 27.09 17.79 -56.55
CA ASN A 609 27.21 17.84 -58.01
C ASN A 609 28.46 18.64 -58.42
N GLY A 610 29.56 17.93 -58.67
CA GLY A 610 30.84 18.52 -59.07
C GLY A 610 30.76 19.34 -60.36
N GLU A 611 29.96 18.92 -61.35
CA GLU A 611 29.77 19.68 -62.62
C GLU A 611 29.23 21.07 -62.40
N ALA A 612 28.38 21.25 -61.39
CA ALA A 612 27.78 22.54 -61.09
C ALA A 612 28.76 23.46 -60.33
N VAL A 613 29.72 22.86 -59.62
CA VAL A 613 30.72 23.57 -58.81
C VAL A 613 31.92 23.98 -59.65
N PHE A 614 32.51 23.06 -60.42
CA PHE A 614 33.79 23.24 -61.08
C PHE A 614 33.64 23.47 -62.60
N PRO A 615 34.47 24.34 -63.20
CA PRO A 615 34.59 24.48 -64.66
C PRO A 615 34.83 23.18 -65.43
N PHE A 616 35.56 22.24 -64.83
CA PHE A 616 35.72 20.88 -65.31
C PHE A 616 35.74 19.95 -64.10
N PHE A 617 35.04 18.83 -64.18
CA PHE A 617 34.92 17.82 -63.13
C PHE A 617 34.76 16.45 -63.78
N ASP A 618 35.32 15.41 -63.17
CA ASP A 618 34.97 14.02 -63.45
C ASP A 618 35.28 13.18 -62.21
N ASP A 619 34.30 12.39 -61.76
CA ASP A 619 34.44 11.39 -60.70
C ASP A 619 34.32 9.97 -61.24
N PHE A 620 34.35 9.79 -62.57
CA PHE A 620 34.37 8.49 -63.25
C PHE A 620 33.23 7.53 -62.86
N ASN A 621 32.11 8.03 -62.34
CA ASN A 621 31.07 7.18 -61.75
C ASN A 621 30.24 6.39 -62.77
N GLU A 622 30.07 6.90 -63.99
CA GLU A 622 29.15 6.29 -64.97
C GLU A 622 29.68 6.18 -66.41
N THR A 623 30.58 7.07 -66.85
CA THR A 623 30.99 7.15 -68.26
C THR A 623 32.31 7.87 -68.46
N LEU A 624 33.04 7.50 -69.50
CA LEU A 624 34.24 8.20 -69.98
C LEU A 624 33.96 9.15 -71.15
N SER A 625 32.69 9.59 -71.32
CA SER A 625 32.27 10.38 -72.50
C SER A 625 32.99 11.73 -72.67
N LYS A 626 33.57 12.25 -71.59
CA LYS A 626 34.38 13.48 -71.58
C LYS A 626 35.82 13.27 -72.02
N TRP A 627 36.25 12.03 -72.20
CA TRP A 627 37.62 11.68 -72.49
C TRP A 627 37.75 11.04 -73.87
N ILE A 628 38.86 11.31 -74.54
CA ILE A 628 39.38 10.54 -75.66
C ILE A 628 40.44 9.61 -75.06
N ILE A 629 40.23 8.30 -75.21
CA ILE A 629 41.14 7.27 -74.72
C ILE A 629 42.19 7.02 -75.79
N ASP A 630 43.45 6.98 -75.37
CA ASP A 630 44.63 6.73 -76.21
C ASP A 630 44.64 7.50 -77.56
N PRO A 631 44.54 8.84 -77.56
CA PRO A 631 44.54 9.68 -78.76
C PRO A 631 45.75 9.49 -79.69
N HIS A 632 46.83 8.84 -79.23
CA HIS A 632 48.08 8.68 -79.97
C HIS A 632 48.48 7.22 -80.24
N ASP A 633 47.59 6.25 -80.00
CA ASP A 633 47.83 4.80 -80.17
C ASP A 633 49.08 4.32 -79.41
N GLN A 634 49.27 4.77 -78.16
CA GLN A 634 50.38 4.43 -77.25
C GLN A 634 50.17 3.09 -76.52
N GLY A 635 48.98 2.50 -76.62
CA GLY A 635 48.66 1.20 -76.02
C GLY A 635 47.97 1.29 -74.66
N ALA A 636 47.39 2.44 -74.31
CA ALA A 636 46.74 2.63 -73.01
C ALA A 636 45.46 1.79 -72.88
N GLY A 637 45.46 0.82 -71.97
CA GLY A 637 44.26 0.12 -71.54
C GLY A 637 43.52 0.92 -70.47
N VAL A 638 42.20 1.11 -70.61
CA VAL A 638 41.40 1.89 -69.65
C VAL A 638 40.15 1.11 -69.28
N SER A 639 39.86 1.02 -67.98
CA SER A 639 38.66 0.38 -67.44
C SER A 639 38.02 1.22 -66.34
N LEU A 640 36.70 1.39 -66.42
CA LEU A 640 35.89 1.90 -65.32
C LEU A 640 35.68 0.80 -64.29
N ASN A 641 35.63 1.17 -63.01
CA ASN A 641 35.28 0.22 -61.96
C ASN A 641 33.84 -0.30 -62.16
N PRO A 642 33.63 -1.61 -62.36
CA PRO A 642 32.30 -2.18 -62.60
C PRO A 642 31.36 -2.11 -61.40
N GLU A 643 31.87 -1.82 -60.20
CA GLU A 643 31.08 -1.73 -58.96
C GLU A 643 30.42 -0.35 -58.76
N GLY A 644 30.65 0.62 -59.67
CA GLY A 644 29.99 1.94 -59.61
C GLY A 644 30.50 2.82 -58.47
N THR A 645 31.80 2.75 -58.17
CA THR A 645 32.45 3.51 -57.08
C THR A 645 33.13 4.80 -57.54
N GLY A 646 32.97 5.20 -58.81
CA GLY A 646 33.59 6.42 -59.31
C GLY A 646 35.10 6.37 -59.44
N THR A 647 35.64 5.34 -60.11
CA THR A 647 37.09 5.26 -60.37
C THR A 647 37.38 4.77 -61.78
N VAL A 648 38.46 5.29 -62.38
CA VAL A 648 39.03 4.79 -63.64
C VAL A 648 40.41 4.22 -63.40
N THR A 649 40.66 3.01 -63.90
CA THR A 649 41.98 2.38 -63.89
C THR A 649 42.57 2.40 -65.28
N ILE A 650 43.79 2.91 -65.37
CA ILE A 650 44.61 2.90 -66.57
C ILE A 650 45.69 1.84 -66.36
N ASP A 651 45.87 0.96 -67.33
CA ASP A 651 46.90 -0.07 -67.34
C ASP A 651 48.30 0.59 -67.37
N GLY A 652 49.33 -0.16 -66.98
CA GLY A 652 50.71 0.33 -67.00
C GLY A 652 51.28 0.49 -68.41
N GLY A 653 52.54 0.91 -68.50
CA GLY A 653 53.28 1.12 -69.74
C GLY A 653 53.70 2.58 -69.95
N ASP A 654 53.90 2.96 -71.21
CA ASP A 654 54.48 4.24 -71.67
C ASP A 654 53.44 5.14 -72.36
N SER A 655 52.36 5.46 -71.65
CA SER A 655 51.19 6.20 -72.14
C SER A 655 51.01 7.55 -71.44
N LEU A 656 51.74 8.59 -71.88
CA LEU A 656 51.52 9.97 -71.41
C LEU A 656 50.13 10.51 -71.73
N PHE A 657 49.58 10.07 -72.85
CA PHE A 657 48.30 10.52 -73.33
C PHE A 657 47.30 9.40 -73.15
N ALA A 658 47.26 8.77 -71.97
CA ALA A 658 46.36 7.66 -71.75
C ALA A 658 44.90 8.09 -71.92
N MET A 659 44.55 9.29 -71.41
CA MET A 659 43.25 9.91 -71.61
C MET A 659 43.41 11.43 -71.74
N VAL A 660 42.69 12.07 -72.67
CA VAL A 660 42.61 13.53 -72.80
C VAL A 660 41.16 14.00 -72.76
N ASN A 661 40.87 15.14 -72.13
CA ASN A 661 39.52 15.72 -72.24
C ASN A 661 39.18 16.00 -73.72
N LYS A 662 37.96 15.62 -74.11
CA LYS A 662 37.49 15.61 -75.49
C LYS A 662 37.29 17.02 -76.05
N ASP A 663 36.71 17.90 -75.25
CA ASP A 663 36.38 19.28 -75.63
C ASP A 663 37.34 20.25 -74.92
N PRO A 664 37.87 21.29 -75.60
CA PRO A 664 38.76 22.28 -75.00
C PRO A 664 38.11 23.00 -73.81
N LEU A 665 38.84 23.16 -72.69
CA LEU A 665 38.32 23.79 -71.47
C LEU A 665 38.30 25.33 -71.51
N ASP A 666 39.15 25.95 -72.32
CA ASP A 666 39.29 27.40 -72.49
C ASP A 666 39.35 28.20 -71.16
N ILE A 667 40.10 27.69 -70.16
CA ILE A 667 40.24 28.33 -68.84
C ILE A 667 41.18 29.53 -68.92
N THR A 668 40.63 30.73 -68.71
CA THR A 668 41.31 32.00 -69.04
C THR A 668 41.97 32.74 -67.88
N TYR A 669 42.12 32.07 -66.75
CA TYR A 669 42.60 32.63 -65.49
C TYR A 669 43.56 31.65 -64.81
N ASP A 670 44.30 32.12 -63.81
CA ASP A 670 45.12 31.27 -62.95
C ASP A 670 44.25 30.18 -62.33
N PHE A 671 44.70 28.93 -62.41
CA PHE A 671 43.87 27.78 -62.09
C PHE A 671 44.63 26.76 -61.23
N ALA A 672 43.87 25.86 -60.64
CA ALA A 672 44.39 24.64 -60.06
C ALA A 672 43.67 23.42 -60.62
N VAL A 673 44.41 22.36 -60.88
CA VAL A 673 43.86 21.04 -61.21
C VAL A 673 44.10 20.15 -60.01
N ARG A 674 43.01 19.71 -59.37
CA ARG A 674 43.08 18.80 -58.23
C ARG A 674 42.56 17.44 -58.64
N PHE A 675 43.26 16.40 -58.23
CA PHE A 675 42.89 15.03 -58.57
C PHE A 675 43.36 14.07 -57.48
N ARG A 676 42.74 12.90 -57.44
CA ARG A 676 43.10 11.83 -56.51
C ARG A 676 43.44 10.57 -57.28
N MET A 677 44.60 10.00 -56.99
CA MET A 677 45.07 8.78 -57.67
C MET A 677 45.88 7.89 -56.74
N LYS A 678 46.04 6.63 -57.15
CA LYS A 678 46.95 5.66 -56.55
C LYS A 678 47.50 4.71 -57.59
N PRO A 679 48.58 3.97 -57.30
CA PRO A 679 49.01 2.87 -58.16
C PRO A 679 47.98 1.75 -58.18
N ASN A 680 47.88 1.05 -59.31
CA ASN A 680 47.06 -0.17 -59.41
C ASN A 680 47.85 -1.45 -59.04
N PHE A 681 49.02 -1.30 -58.40
CA PHE A 681 49.93 -2.36 -57.99
C PHE A 681 50.52 -2.09 -56.59
N ASP A 682 51.04 -3.13 -55.94
CA ASP A 682 51.41 -3.09 -54.51
C ASP A 682 52.92 -3.34 -54.25
N SER A 683 53.82 -2.82 -55.09
CA SER A 683 55.27 -3.03 -54.91
C SER A 683 56.12 -1.81 -55.28
N ARG A 684 57.24 -1.58 -54.58
CA ARG A 684 58.06 -0.35 -54.74
C ARG A 684 58.80 -0.42 -56.07
N ARG A 685 58.24 0.22 -57.09
CA ARG A 685 58.72 0.21 -58.46
C ARG A 685 58.46 1.58 -59.08
N ASP A 686 59.11 1.82 -60.23
CA ASP A 686 58.85 2.98 -61.08
C ASP A 686 57.35 3.08 -61.39
N TRP A 687 56.76 4.25 -61.18
CA TRP A 687 55.35 4.51 -61.40
C TRP A 687 55.10 5.65 -62.38
N ASN A 688 55.79 6.78 -62.20
CA ASN A 688 55.68 8.02 -62.99
C ASN A 688 54.27 8.28 -63.54
N ALA A 689 53.29 8.32 -62.64
CA ALA A 689 51.90 8.55 -63.01
C ALA A 689 51.45 9.94 -62.57
N GLY A 690 50.46 10.51 -63.25
CA GLY A 690 49.88 11.78 -62.85
C GLY A 690 49.12 12.47 -63.96
N ILE A 691 49.27 13.78 -64.09
CA ILE A 691 48.52 14.54 -65.10
C ILE A 691 49.43 15.36 -66.00
N GLY A 692 48.96 15.62 -67.21
CA GLY A 692 49.50 16.62 -68.10
C GLY A 692 48.54 17.78 -68.31
N VAL A 693 49.06 18.95 -68.63
CA VAL A 693 48.29 20.14 -68.99
C VAL A 693 48.82 20.75 -70.29
N TRP A 694 47.92 21.29 -71.11
CA TRP A 694 48.26 21.92 -72.37
C TRP A 694 47.33 23.07 -72.73
N ASP A 695 47.91 24.15 -73.23
CA ASP A 695 47.22 25.36 -73.68
C ASP A 695 46.99 25.40 -75.20
N GLY A 696 47.37 24.33 -75.90
CA GLY A 696 47.31 24.23 -77.37
C GLY A 696 48.49 24.87 -78.10
N TRP A 697 49.51 25.36 -77.39
CA TRP A 697 50.72 25.90 -77.99
C TRP A 697 51.85 24.87 -78.04
N ILE A 698 52.62 24.93 -79.12
CA ILE A 698 53.81 24.11 -79.32
C ILE A 698 55.00 25.07 -79.46
N ARG A 699 56.03 24.89 -78.63
CA ARG A 699 57.17 25.80 -78.50
C ARG A 699 58.43 25.16 -79.02
N LEU A 700 59.10 25.80 -79.97
CA LEU A 700 60.42 25.35 -80.46
C LEU A 700 61.47 25.55 -79.36
N VAL A 701 62.12 24.47 -78.94
CA VAL A 701 63.18 24.49 -77.92
C VAL A 701 64.56 24.22 -78.50
N GLY A 702 64.63 23.52 -79.63
CA GLY A 702 65.89 23.22 -80.30
C GLY A 702 65.71 22.78 -81.74
N ALA A 703 66.82 22.71 -82.48
CA ALA A 703 66.83 22.08 -83.80
C ALA A 703 68.22 21.51 -84.09
N ASN A 704 68.25 20.32 -84.68
CA ASN A 704 69.47 19.75 -85.24
C ASN A 704 69.34 19.61 -86.77
N ARG A 705 70.32 18.98 -87.43
CA ARG A 705 70.33 18.84 -88.90
C ARG A 705 69.22 17.92 -89.44
N ARG A 706 68.56 17.13 -88.58
CA ARG A 706 67.58 16.11 -88.95
C ARG A 706 66.17 16.45 -88.50
N ALA A 707 66.00 17.18 -87.40
CA ALA A 707 64.70 17.48 -86.80
C ALA A 707 64.69 18.85 -86.10
N ARG A 708 63.49 19.39 -85.90
CA ARG A 708 63.19 20.46 -84.95
C ARG A 708 62.51 19.85 -83.73
N TYR A 709 62.83 20.37 -82.56
CA TYR A 709 62.32 19.88 -81.29
C TYR A 709 61.45 20.92 -80.62
N TYR A 710 60.31 20.48 -80.10
CA TYR A 710 59.29 21.33 -79.54
C TYR A 710 58.79 20.79 -78.20
N ILE A 711 58.50 21.66 -77.23
CA ILE A 711 57.72 21.29 -76.05
C ILE A 711 56.28 21.74 -76.22
N ALA A 712 55.33 20.98 -75.68
CA ALA A 712 53.91 21.32 -75.78
C ALA A 712 53.18 21.08 -74.46
N GLU A 713 53.22 19.86 -73.93
CA GLU A 713 52.52 19.48 -72.72
C GLU A 713 53.45 19.50 -71.50
N GLN A 714 52.95 20.08 -70.41
CA GLN A 714 53.62 20.10 -69.11
C GLN A 714 53.03 18.99 -68.25
N LEU A 715 53.90 18.21 -67.62
CA LEU A 715 53.55 16.99 -66.91
C LEU A 715 53.87 17.12 -65.42
N PHE A 716 53.05 16.44 -64.62
CA PHE A 716 53.08 16.42 -63.18
C PHE A 716 52.92 14.98 -62.73
N THR A 717 54.02 14.35 -62.30
CA THR A 717 54.03 12.92 -62.01
C THR A 717 54.58 12.62 -60.62
N ASP A 718 54.02 11.61 -59.97
CA ASP A 718 54.50 11.02 -58.70
C ASP A 718 55.16 9.66 -58.97
N ASP A 719 56.15 9.32 -58.14
CA ASP A 719 56.87 8.05 -58.18
C ASP A 719 57.08 7.43 -56.79
N ILE A 720 57.01 6.10 -56.74
CA ILE A 720 57.06 5.28 -55.52
C ILE A 720 58.42 4.56 -55.38
N ASN A 721 59.28 4.62 -56.40
CA ASN A 721 60.60 4.03 -56.36
C ASN A 721 61.60 4.84 -55.52
N SER A 722 62.16 4.24 -54.47
CA SER A 722 63.12 4.87 -53.53
C SER A 722 64.50 5.20 -54.11
N GLY A 723 64.62 5.33 -55.43
CA GLY A 723 65.84 5.71 -56.14
C GLY A 723 65.61 6.76 -57.23
N ASN A 724 64.38 7.26 -57.34
CA ASN A 724 63.92 8.24 -58.31
C ASN A 724 63.25 9.42 -57.59
N ASP A 725 63.03 10.48 -58.34
CA ASP A 725 62.43 11.72 -57.91
C ASP A 725 60.94 11.49 -57.55
N PRO A 726 60.55 11.63 -56.27
CA PRO A 726 59.21 11.27 -55.81
C PRO A 726 58.11 12.12 -56.45
N MET A 727 58.31 13.41 -56.70
CA MET A 727 57.35 14.26 -57.42
C MET A 727 58.08 15.19 -58.38
N ALA A 728 57.64 15.19 -59.64
CA ALA A 728 58.34 15.84 -60.74
C ALA A 728 57.43 16.79 -61.54
N ILE A 729 57.99 17.90 -62.01
CA ILE A 729 57.37 18.84 -62.95
C ILE A 729 58.23 18.89 -64.20
N HIS A 730 57.70 18.44 -65.34
CA HIS A 730 58.48 18.27 -66.57
C HIS A 730 57.69 18.50 -67.86
N TRP A 731 58.31 18.24 -69.02
CA TRP A 731 57.79 18.61 -70.34
C TRP A 731 58.01 17.53 -71.38
N VAL A 732 56.97 17.28 -72.19
CA VAL A 732 57.04 16.42 -73.38
C VAL A 732 57.75 17.16 -74.51
N GLU A 733 58.86 16.61 -75.01
CA GLU A 733 59.56 17.05 -76.21
C GLU A 733 59.18 16.22 -77.43
N TRP A 734 58.72 16.92 -78.45
CA TRP A 734 58.32 16.42 -79.75
C TRP A 734 59.37 16.73 -80.81
N GLY A 735 59.82 15.71 -81.52
CA GLY A 735 60.62 15.83 -82.72
C GLY A 735 59.77 15.99 -83.99
N TYR A 736 60.24 16.82 -84.91
CA TYR A 736 59.63 17.04 -86.21
C TYR A 736 60.65 17.06 -87.36
N SER A 737 60.50 16.12 -88.31
CA SER A 737 61.26 16.04 -89.57
C SER A 737 60.36 15.87 -90.80
N GLY A 738 59.09 16.32 -90.70
CA GLY A 738 58.05 16.11 -91.71
C GLY A 738 56.86 15.29 -91.20
N THR A 739 57.11 14.45 -90.19
CA THR A 739 56.13 13.79 -89.33
C THR A 739 56.49 14.12 -87.88
N TRP A 740 55.51 14.15 -86.99
CA TRP A 740 55.72 14.34 -85.55
C TRP A 740 56.02 13.01 -84.87
N TRP A 741 56.90 13.01 -83.88
CA TRP A 741 57.12 11.90 -82.94
C TRP A 741 57.52 12.47 -81.58
N ILE A 742 57.35 11.70 -80.52
CA ILE A 742 57.80 12.06 -79.18
C ILE A 742 59.29 11.68 -79.07
N GLU A 743 60.17 12.64 -78.77
CA GLU A 743 61.62 12.43 -78.66
C GLU A 743 62.02 12.10 -77.21
N ASN A 744 61.61 12.93 -76.26
CA ASN A 744 61.92 12.79 -74.84
C ASN A 744 60.75 13.28 -74.00
N TRP A 745 60.53 12.65 -72.86
CA TRP A 745 59.39 12.85 -71.97
C TRP A 745 59.78 13.80 -70.83
N TRP A 746 61.10 14.02 -70.64
CA TRP A 746 61.71 14.74 -69.53
C TRP A 746 62.68 15.83 -70.03
N TYR A 747 62.23 16.67 -70.96
CA TYR A 747 63.11 17.65 -71.63
C TYR A 747 63.71 18.68 -70.67
N ASP A 748 62.99 18.98 -69.61
CA ASP A 748 63.44 19.84 -68.52
C ASP A 748 62.62 19.49 -67.29
N ASN A 749 63.29 18.99 -66.26
CA ASN A 749 62.65 18.43 -65.08
C ASN A 749 63.08 19.23 -63.85
N ASP A 750 62.10 19.51 -62.98
CA ASP A 750 62.37 19.89 -61.60
C ASP A 750 61.77 18.86 -60.67
N ASP A 751 62.65 18.37 -59.82
CA ASP A 751 62.47 17.16 -59.04
C ASP A 751 62.66 17.50 -57.57
N LEU A 752 61.76 16.98 -56.72
CA LEU A 752 62.02 17.00 -55.29
C LEU A 752 63.10 15.97 -54.94
N ASP A 753 64.07 16.36 -54.12
CA ASP A 753 65.11 15.44 -53.63
C ASP A 753 64.48 14.21 -52.93
N ASP A 754 64.91 12.99 -53.30
CA ASP A 754 64.51 11.68 -52.73
C ASP A 754 64.46 11.65 -51.17
N GLY A 755 65.25 12.49 -50.51
CA GLY A 755 65.29 12.59 -49.04
C GLY A 755 64.12 13.34 -48.37
N GLN A 756 63.25 14.01 -49.12
CA GLN A 756 62.15 14.83 -48.57
C GLN A 756 60.86 14.02 -48.31
N VAL A 757 60.72 12.83 -48.89
CA VAL A 757 59.46 12.04 -48.84
C VAL A 757 59.69 10.71 -48.12
N SER A 758 59.24 10.60 -46.86
CA SER A 758 59.47 9.39 -46.04
C SER A 758 58.37 8.32 -46.12
N ASN A 759 57.18 8.66 -46.64
CA ASN A 759 56.02 7.76 -46.68
C ASN A 759 55.55 7.52 -48.12
N ARG A 760 56.31 6.67 -48.85
CA ARG A 760 55.93 6.16 -50.17
C ARG A 760 55.05 4.92 -49.99
N ASP A 761 53.74 5.08 -50.15
CA ASP A 761 52.73 4.03 -50.00
C ASP A 761 51.90 3.86 -51.29
N TYR A 762 50.94 2.93 -51.26
CA TYR A 762 50.08 2.55 -52.39
C TYR A 762 48.63 3.00 -52.20
N ASP A 763 48.41 3.87 -51.21
CA ASP A 763 47.07 4.37 -50.89
C ASP A 763 46.71 5.51 -51.84
N TYR A 764 45.48 6.00 -51.72
CA TYR A 764 45.06 7.15 -52.50
C TYR A 764 45.65 8.45 -51.96
N HIS A 765 46.31 9.17 -52.86
CA HIS A 765 46.87 10.48 -52.60
C HIS A 765 46.07 11.55 -53.34
N THR A 766 45.85 12.69 -52.69
CA THR A 766 45.23 13.87 -53.29
C THR A 766 46.32 14.84 -53.72
N TYR A 767 46.35 15.12 -55.02
CA TYR A 767 47.32 16.01 -55.64
C TYR A 767 46.66 17.28 -56.15
N GLU A 768 47.40 18.38 -56.17
CA GLU A 768 47.00 19.60 -56.85
C GLU A 768 48.16 20.21 -57.63
N VAL A 769 47.87 20.53 -58.89
CA VAL A 769 48.71 21.36 -59.73
C VAL A 769 48.16 22.77 -59.69
N LYS A 770 48.97 23.75 -59.29
CA LYS A 770 48.62 25.18 -59.38
C LYS A 770 49.43 25.81 -60.51
N GLU A 771 48.75 26.52 -61.39
CA GLU A 771 49.34 27.21 -62.53
C GLU A 771 49.00 28.70 -62.46
N ILE A 772 50.04 29.52 -62.28
CA ILE A 772 49.95 30.98 -62.38
C ILE A 772 50.50 31.38 -63.73
N TYR A 773 49.65 32.02 -64.53
CA TYR A 773 49.94 32.37 -65.91
C TYR A 773 51.31 33.05 -66.05
N ASN A 774 52.20 32.43 -66.86
CA ASN A 774 53.53 32.95 -67.19
C ASN A 774 54.35 33.37 -65.95
N THR A 775 54.15 32.69 -64.82
CA THR A 775 54.79 33.04 -63.54
C THR A 775 55.42 31.81 -62.90
N SER A 776 54.62 30.85 -62.44
CA SER A 776 55.08 29.70 -61.66
C SER A 776 54.07 28.55 -61.74
N ALA A 777 54.59 27.34 -61.56
CA ALA A 777 53.81 26.11 -61.41
C ALA A 777 54.16 25.46 -60.07
N SER A 778 53.20 24.80 -59.41
CA SER A 778 53.49 23.99 -58.23
C SER A 778 52.70 22.70 -58.24
N PHE A 779 53.32 21.61 -57.80
CA PHE A 779 52.70 20.30 -57.66
C PHE A 779 52.73 19.88 -56.20
N THR A 780 51.55 19.76 -55.60
CA THR A 780 51.39 19.45 -54.16
C THR A 780 50.72 18.11 -53.98
N ASP A 781 51.29 17.26 -53.13
CA ASP A 781 50.65 16.08 -52.55
C ASP A 781 50.11 16.47 -51.16
N PHE A 782 48.80 16.66 -51.07
CA PHE A 782 48.13 17.03 -49.82
C PHE A 782 48.08 15.89 -48.81
N THR A 783 48.20 14.64 -49.25
CA THR A 783 48.22 13.48 -48.35
C THR A 783 49.57 13.40 -47.63
N ARG A 784 50.67 13.80 -48.28
CA ARG A 784 52.02 13.84 -47.69
C ARG A 784 52.44 15.21 -47.15
N ASP A 785 51.68 16.27 -47.45
CA ASP A 785 52.02 17.67 -47.16
C ASP A 785 53.37 18.08 -47.79
N VAL A 786 53.54 17.72 -49.07
CA VAL A 786 54.78 17.95 -49.84
C VAL A 786 54.45 18.74 -51.10
N THR A 787 55.27 19.75 -51.42
CA THR A 787 55.11 20.59 -52.61
C THR A 787 56.41 20.73 -53.39
N ASN A 788 56.35 20.42 -54.69
CA ASN A 788 57.36 20.80 -55.67
C ASN A 788 56.97 22.15 -56.29
N ASN A 789 57.90 23.11 -56.34
CA ASN A 789 57.64 24.45 -56.87
C ASN A 789 58.59 24.75 -58.02
N TYR A 790 58.03 25.17 -59.15
CA TYR A 790 58.77 25.48 -60.36
C TYR A 790 58.57 26.94 -60.78
N ASP A 791 59.60 27.76 -60.58
CA ASP A 791 59.54 29.24 -60.69
C ASP A 791 60.26 29.79 -61.94
N GLU A 792 60.08 29.16 -63.11
CA GLU A 792 60.68 29.63 -64.38
C GLU A 792 59.64 30.09 -65.42
N THR A 793 59.62 31.41 -65.70
CA THR A 793 58.70 32.11 -66.63
C THR A 793 58.60 31.51 -68.05
N TYR A 794 59.61 30.75 -68.49
CA TYR A 794 59.65 30.22 -69.85
C TYR A 794 59.13 28.79 -69.98
N LYS A 795 58.58 28.22 -68.89
CA LYS A 795 58.25 26.80 -68.76
C LYS A 795 57.02 26.59 -67.87
N THR A 796 56.07 27.50 -67.96
CA THR A 796 54.67 27.33 -67.55
C THR A 796 53.78 27.47 -68.79
N LEU A 797 52.47 27.24 -68.68
CA LEU A 797 51.55 27.48 -69.80
C LEU A 797 51.59 28.95 -70.29
N TYR A 798 51.53 29.12 -71.61
CA TYR A 798 51.60 30.41 -72.33
C TYR A 798 50.25 31.05 -72.61
N SER A 799 49.18 30.27 -72.51
CA SER A 799 47.81 30.63 -72.83
C SER A 799 46.85 29.86 -71.90
N TYR A 800 45.56 30.04 -72.16
CA TYR A 800 44.44 29.38 -71.49
C TYR A 800 44.55 27.85 -71.55
N LEU A 801 44.32 27.18 -70.43
CA LEU A 801 44.29 25.72 -70.37
C LEU A 801 43.19 25.20 -71.31
N LYS A 802 43.57 24.30 -72.21
CA LYS A 802 42.66 23.65 -73.15
C LYS A 802 42.50 22.18 -72.87
N TYR A 803 43.60 21.51 -72.55
CA TYR A 803 43.62 20.07 -72.40
C TYR A 803 44.31 19.63 -71.11
N ILE A 804 43.74 18.60 -70.51
CA ILE A 804 44.27 17.86 -69.37
C ILE A 804 44.41 16.41 -69.82
N PHE A 805 45.54 15.82 -69.46
CA PHE A 805 45.90 14.45 -69.77
C PHE A 805 46.05 13.64 -68.50
N LEU A 806 45.70 12.36 -68.56
CA LEU A 806 46.14 11.39 -67.56
C LEU A 806 47.37 10.66 -68.11
N VAL A 807 48.40 10.59 -67.28
CA VAL A 807 49.77 10.19 -67.63
C VAL A 807 50.12 8.91 -66.89
N ILE A 808 50.69 7.94 -67.62
CA ILE A 808 51.35 6.74 -67.09
C ILE A 808 52.66 6.56 -67.86
N ASP A 809 53.82 6.63 -67.20
CA ASP A 809 55.14 6.41 -67.82
C ASP A 809 55.96 5.42 -66.98
N SER A 810 55.38 4.25 -66.77
CA SER A 810 55.87 3.23 -65.83
C SER A 810 56.75 2.16 -66.48
N GLU A 811 56.96 2.18 -67.80
CA GLU A 811 57.75 1.19 -68.56
C GLU A 811 57.33 -0.28 -68.42
N ASP A 812 56.15 -0.56 -67.84
CA ASP A 812 55.64 -1.92 -67.63
C ASP A 812 54.11 -1.92 -67.62
N GLU A 813 53.51 -2.78 -68.43
CA GLU A 813 52.05 -2.93 -68.59
C GLU A 813 51.33 -3.25 -67.26
N ASP A 814 52.02 -3.83 -66.27
CA ASP A 814 51.46 -4.17 -64.97
C ASP A 814 51.52 -3.02 -63.93
N ARG A 815 52.04 -1.83 -64.30
CA ARG A 815 52.32 -0.71 -63.38
C ARG A 815 51.52 0.57 -63.68
N GLY A 816 50.20 0.46 -63.69
CA GLY A 816 49.29 1.57 -63.99
C GLY A 816 48.85 2.40 -62.78
N ALA A 817 47.76 3.15 -62.95
CA ALA A 817 47.18 3.99 -61.90
C ALA A 817 45.66 3.93 -61.90
N THR A 818 45.07 4.10 -60.72
CA THR A 818 43.64 4.29 -60.53
C THR A 818 43.36 5.73 -60.08
N TYR A 819 42.52 6.45 -60.82
CA TYR A 819 42.04 7.79 -60.51
C TYR A 819 40.61 7.72 -59.93
N ASP A 820 40.35 8.51 -58.89
CA ASP A 820 39.05 8.62 -58.20
C ASP A 820 38.26 9.83 -58.72
N TRP A 821 38.87 11.01 -58.72
CA TRP A 821 38.24 12.19 -59.30
C TRP A 821 39.29 13.19 -59.77
N ILE A 822 38.89 14.10 -60.64
CA ILE A 822 39.68 15.22 -61.14
C ILE A 822 38.79 16.43 -61.39
N PHE A 823 39.27 17.62 -61.02
CA PHE A 823 38.58 18.86 -61.32
C PHE A 823 39.52 20.04 -61.53
N VAL A 824 39.02 21.06 -62.20
CA VAL A 824 39.69 22.36 -62.38
C VAL A 824 38.96 23.41 -61.57
N ARG A 825 39.70 24.21 -60.79
CA ARG A 825 39.16 25.36 -60.06
C ARG A 825 39.92 26.63 -60.39
N LYS A 826 39.26 27.78 -60.19
CA LYS A 826 39.94 29.08 -60.23
C LYS A 826 40.86 29.22 -59.02
N LEU A 827 42.07 29.71 -59.24
CA LEU A 827 43.06 29.84 -58.19
C LEU A 827 42.68 30.96 -57.22
N ILE A 828 42.64 30.61 -55.93
CA ILE A 828 42.54 31.52 -54.80
C ILE A 828 43.67 31.18 -53.82
N ASP A 829 44.03 32.14 -52.97
CA ASP A 829 45.06 31.95 -51.96
C ASP A 829 44.42 31.31 -50.72
N ASP A 830 44.45 29.97 -50.66
CA ASP A 830 43.78 29.19 -49.62
C ASP A 830 44.28 29.57 -48.21
N ASP A 831 45.55 30.00 -48.06
CA ASP A 831 46.14 30.44 -46.79
C ASP A 831 45.53 31.75 -46.24
N LYS A 832 44.84 32.50 -47.10
CA LYS A 832 44.16 33.75 -46.74
C LYS A 832 42.68 33.54 -46.39
N LEU A 833 42.17 32.32 -46.50
CA LEU A 833 40.81 32.00 -46.07
C LEU A 833 40.77 31.87 -44.54
N SER A 834 39.78 32.49 -43.92
CA SER A 834 39.45 32.22 -42.53
C SER A 834 37.95 32.06 -42.35
N TYR A 835 37.57 31.09 -41.54
CA TYR A 835 36.19 30.65 -41.37
C TYR A 835 35.71 31.00 -39.96
N ASP A 836 34.54 31.60 -39.88
CA ASP A 836 33.75 31.67 -38.65
C ASP A 836 32.52 30.78 -38.88
N ILE A 837 32.55 29.59 -38.28
CA ILE A 837 31.52 28.56 -38.41
C ILE A 837 30.74 28.52 -37.11
N THR A 838 29.47 28.91 -37.17
CA THR A 838 28.55 28.79 -36.03
C THR A 838 27.50 27.73 -36.31
N ASN A 839 27.36 26.78 -35.38
CA ASN A 839 26.34 25.75 -35.46
C ASN A 839 25.03 26.28 -34.87
N HIS A 840 23.94 26.15 -35.62
CA HIS A 840 22.59 26.49 -35.19
C HIS A 840 21.72 25.23 -35.32
N ALA A 841 21.26 24.70 -34.19
CA ALA A 841 20.20 23.71 -34.20
C ALA A 841 18.92 24.36 -34.73
N ILE A 842 18.22 23.69 -35.65
CA ILE A 842 16.84 24.07 -35.96
C ILE A 842 15.99 23.41 -34.87
N SER A 843 15.66 24.21 -33.87
CA SER A 843 14.62 23.83 -32.92
C SER A 843 13.28 23.81 -33.68
N ASN A 844 12.42 22.85 -33.36
CA ASN A 844 10.99 22.94 -33.66
C ASN A 844 10.30 23.03 -32.32
N SER A 845 10.54 24.11 -31.60
CA SER A 845 10.00 24.35 -30.26
C SER A 845 8.75 25.20 -30.33
N LEU A 846 7.77 24.85 -29.50
CA LEU A 846 6.56 25.62 -29.32
C LEU A 846 6.57 26.22 -27.91
N GLN A 847 6.52 27.53 -27.80
CA GLN A 847 6.43 28.24 -26.52
C GLN A 847 5.00 28.68 -26.25
N PHE A 848 4.59 28.56 -24.98
CA PHE A 848 3.27 28.94 -24.47
C PHE A 848 3.50 29.94 -23.33
N ILE A 849 3.46 31.23 -23.66
CA ILE A 849 3.88 32.30 -22.76
C ILE A 849 2.72 33.22 -22.38
N ASP A 850 2.67 33.59 -21.10
CA ASP A 850 1.98 34.82 -20.71
C ASP A 850 2.92 35.96 -21.09
N ASP A 851 2.57 36.72 -22.14
CA ASP A 851 3.31 37.90 -22.66
C ASP A 851 2.59 39.16 -22.15
N THR A 852 3.00 39.60 -20.96
CA THR A 852 2.40 40.73 -20.27
C THR A 852 3.40 41.81 -19.97
N SER A 853 3.33 42.87 -20.77
CA SER A 853 4.16 44.05 -20.61
C SER A 853 3.34 45.34 -20.48
N ALA A 854 3.84 46.27 -19.64
CA ALA A 854 3.31 47.62 -19.53
C ALA A 854 4.08 48.64 -20.39
N THR A 855 5.25 48.30 -20.96
CA THR A 855 6.19 49.28 -21.52
C THR A 855 7.06 48.84 -22.72
N SER A 856 7.09 47.55 -23.09
CA SER A 856 7.90 46.95 -24.16
C SER A 856 7.11 45.87 -24.90
N GLU A 857 6.97 45.99 -26.22
CA GLU A 857 6.33 44.97 -27.06
C GLU A 857 7.45 44.21 -27.79
N ASP A 858 8.03 43.17 -27.20
CA ASP A 858 9.01 42.31 -27.90
C ASP A 858 8.36 41.12 -28.62
N HIS A 859 7.07 40.81 -28.35
CA HIS A 859 6.30 39.80 -29.08
C HIS A 859 4.90 40.25 -29.55
N GLY A 860 4.66 41.56 -29.58
CA GLY A 860 3.39 42.17 -30.04
C GLY A 860 2.45 42.65 -28.94
N GLY A 861 2.78 42.42 -27.66
CA GLY A 861 2.06 42.95 -26.50
C GLY A 861 0.79 42.15 -26.17
N ASP A 862 0.84 40.84 -26.35
CA ASP A 862 -0.33 39.99 -26.33
C ASP A 862 -0.39 39.08 -25.09
N PHE A 863 -1.40 39.30 -24.27
CA PHE A 863 -1.61 38.67 -22.96
C PHE A 863 -1.47 37.12 -22.85
N LEU A 864 -1.65 36.37 -23.94
CA LEU A 864 -1.43 34.92 -24.03
C LEU A 864 -0.92 34.62 -25.44
N GLY A 865 0.29 34.06 -25.56
CA GLY A 865 0.94 33.76 -26.84
C GLY A 865 1.27 32.27 -27.00
N ILE A 866 1.06 31.75 -28.20
CA ILE A 866 1.67 30.51 -28.68
C ILE A 866 2.66 30.90 -29.77
N LEU A 867 3.95 30.66 -29.52
CA LEU A 867 5.04 30.98 -30.41
C LEU A 867 5.67 29.71 -30.96
N LYS A 868 6.30 29.83 -32.12
CA LYS A 868 7.23 28.85 -32.67
C LYS A 868 8.63 29.45 -32.69
N ASP A 869 9.57 28.73 -32.09
CA ASP A 869 11.00 29.06 -32.05
C ASP A 869 11.28 30.50 -31.60
N TRP A 870 10.50 30.98 -30.60
CA TRP A 870 10.47 32.35 -30.08
C TRP A 870 10.07 33.46 -31.07
N GLY A 871 10.45 33.36 -32.35
CA GLY A 871 10.27 34.43 -33.33
C GLY A 871 8.93 34.45 -34.09
N ASP A 872 8.23 33.31 -34.20
CA ASP A 872 6.99 33.20 -34.98
C ASP A 872 5.76 33.12 -34.07
N SER A 873 5.03 34.23 -33.89
CA SER A 873 3.74 34.22 -33.19
C SER A 873 2.67 33.48 -34.01
N LEU A 874 2.23 32.32 -33.50
CA LEU A 874 1.21 31.48 -34.14
C LEU A 874 -0.20 31.95 -33.80
N VAL A 875 -0.44 32.34 -32.55
CA VAL A 875 -1.69 32.94 -32.08
C VAL A 875 -1.48 33.69 -30.78
N SER A 876 -2.20 34.80 -30.61
CA SER A 876 -2.03 35.67 -29.45
C SER A 876 -3.30 36.48 -29.12
N THR A 877 -3.41 37.08 -27.92
CA THR A 877 -4.55 37.95 -27.53
C THR A 877 -4.19 39.41 -27.24
N SER A 878 -4.89 40.33 -27.90
CA SER A 878 -4.62 41.79 -27.90
C SER A 878 -4.96 42.61 -26.63
N SER A 879 -5.39 42.02 -25.51
CA SER A 879 -5.62 42.81 -24.28
C SER A 879 -5.58 42.01 -22.97
N ALA A 880 -4.71 42.44 -22.05
CA ALA A 880 -4.61 41.90 -20.71
C ALA A 880 -5.79 42.34 -19.80
N PRO A 881 -6.42 41.42 -19.04
CA PRO A 881 -7.34 41.80 -17.97
C PRO A 881 -6.57 42.52 -16.85
N THR A 882 -7.15 43.56 -16.24
CA THR A 882 -6.58 44.20 -15.04
C THR A 882 -6.30 43.15 -13.95
N TYR A 883 -5.04 43.03 -13.55
CA TYR A 883 -4.57 42.15 -12.48
C TYR A 883 -5.25 42.47 -11.16
N THR A 884 -5.92 41.48 -10.57
CA THR A 884 -6.46 41.56 -9.20
C THR A 884 -5.76 40.61 -8.24
N SER A 885 -4.90 39.73 -8.76
CA SER A 885 -4.09 38.70 -8.10
C SER A 885 -2.85 38.46 -8.96
N TYR A 886 -1.69 38.21 -8.39
CA TYR A 886 -0.42 38.08 -9.12
C TYR A 886 -0.01 36.63 -9.39
N THR A 887 -0.85 35.68 -9.01
CA THR A 887 -0.59 34.26 -9.21
C THR A 887 -1.76 33.65 -9.98
N TYR A 888 -1.46 33.04 -11.12
CA TYR A 888 -2.47 32.42 -12.00
C TYR A 888 -2.10 31.00 -12.36
N ARG A 889 -3.12 30.24 -12.78
CA ARG A 889 -2.96 28.88 -13.31
C ARG A 889 -3.10 28.92 -14.81
N TYR A 890 -2.28 28.12 -15.49
CA TYR A 890 -2.25 28.03 -16.93
C TYR A 890 -2.46 26.58 -17.37
N GLU A 891 -3.01 26.38 -18.56
CA GLU A 891 -3.21 25.08 -19.18
C GLU A 891 -2.80 25.13 -20.65
N VAL A 892 -1.88 24.25 -21.03
CA VAL A 892 -1.53 23.92 -22.41
C VAL A 892 -2.17 22.58 -22.75
N ASN A 893 -2.86 22.48 -23.88
CA ASN A 893 -3.31 21.20 -24.42
C ASN A 893 -2.63 20.96 -25.77
N PHE A 894 -2.07 19.77 -25.95
CA PHE A 894 -1.40 19.31 -27.16
C PHE A 894 -2.15 18.10 -27.69
N THR A 895 -2.79 18.22 -28.86
CA THR A 895 -3.64 17.15 -29.42
C THR A 895 -3.28 16.85 -30.87
N PRO A 896 -2.60 15.72 -31.15
CA PRO A 896 -2.37 15.27 -32.53
C PRO A 896 -3.67 14.99 -33.28
N SER A 897 -3.78 15.45 -34.53
CA SER A 897 -4.95 15.31 -35.39
C SER A 897 -4.55 15.22 -36.87
N ASN A 898 -4.63 14.02 -37.47
CA ASN A 898 -4.47 13.76 -38.91
C ASN A 898 -3.43 14.63 -39.66
N GLY A 899 -2.16 14.59 -39.23
CA GLY A 899 -1.05 15.32 -39.85
C GLY A 899 -0.79 16.73 -39.31
N ASN A 900 -1.63 17.20 -38.39
CA ASN A 900 -1.47 18.44 -37.63
C ASN A 900 -1.45 18.17 -36.12
N VAL A 901 -1.07 19.19 -35.36
CA VAL A 901 -1.24 19.25 -33.90
C VAL A 901 -2.13 20.43 -33.56
N GLU A 902 -3.24 20.17 -32.89
CA GLU A 902 -4.12 21.19 -32.32
C GLU A 902 -3.58 21.61 -30.95
N LEU A 903 -3.41 22.92 -30.76
CA LEU A 903 -2.81 23.53 -29.58
C LEU A 903 -3.82 24.48 -28.93
N SER A 904 -3.89 24.46 -27.60
CA SER A 904 -4.59 25.50 -26.84
C SER A 904 -3.78 25.96 -25.65
N PHE A 905 -3.76 27.26 -25.39
CA PHE A 905 -3.17 27.83 -24.17
C PHE A 905 -4.19 28.69 -23.44
N ALA A 906 -4.37 28.44 -22.15
CA ALA A 906 -5.40 29.08 -21.35
C ALA A 906 -4.92 29.57 -20.00
N ARG A 907 -5.33 30.78 -19.59
CA ARG A 907 -5.23 31.26 -18.20
C ARG A 907 -6.53 31.01 -17.46
N ILE A 908 -6.41 30.46 -16.25
CA ILE A 908 -7.51 30.08 -15.36
C ILE A 908 -7.46 30.94 -14.10
N SER A 909 -8.50 31.75 -13.87
CA SER A 909 -8.61 32.58 -12.66
C SER A 909 -9.02 31.79 -11.41
N SER A 910 -8.84 32.38 -10.23
CA SER A 910 -9.35 31.86 -8.95
C SER A 910 -10.89 31.72 -8.91
N THR A 911 -11.61 32.51 -9.70
CA THR A 911 -13.07 32.41 -9.89
C THR A 911 -13.47 31.39 -10.96
N GLY A 912 -12.50 30.85 -11.70
CA GLY A 912 -12.69 29.90 -12.78
C GLY A 912 -13.11 30.51 -14.12
N SER A 913 -12.86 31.80 -14.32
CA SER A 913 -12.88 32.41 -15.65
C SER A 913 -11.67 31.92 -16.45
N ILE A 914 -11.89 31.58 -17.72
CA ILE A 914 -10.86 31.04 -18.61
C ILE A 914 -10.69 32.00 -19.79
N ASN A 915 -9.46 32.49 -20.00
CA ASN A 915 -9.04 33.14 -21.24
C ASN A 915 -8.23 32.11 -22.03
N ARG A 916 -8.47 31.94 -23.33
CA ARG A 916 -7.85 30.88 -24.14
C ARG A 916 -7.50 31.38 -25.54
N VAL A 917 -6.36 30.93 -26.05
CA VAL A 917 -5.98 30.96 -27.47
C VAL A 917 -5.84 29.53 -28.01
N GLU A 918 -6.16 29.35 -29.30
CA GLU A 918 -6.13 28.05 -29.96
C GLU A 918 -5.54 28.21 -31.37
N THR A 919 -4.73 27.25 -31.81
CA THR A 919 -4.16 27.20 -33.17
C THR A 919 -3.86 25.76 -33.59
N SER A 920 -3.56 25.55 -34.87
CA SER A 920 -3.21 24.23 -35.43
C SER A 920 -1.88 24.35 -36.19
N VAL A 921 -0.93 23.48 -35.87
CA VAL A 921 0.40 23.45 -36.50
C VAL A 921 0.52 22.21 -37.37
N SER A 922 0.73 22.41 -38.67
CA SER A 922 0.89 21.32 -39.63
C SER A 922 2.30 20.75 -39.59
N GLY A 923 2.43 19.41 -39.65
CA GLY A 923 3.72 18.73 -39.76
C GLY A 923 4.56 18.68 -38.46
N TYR A 924 4.02 19.11 -37.32
CA TYR A 924 4.72 19.03 -36.03
C TYR A 924 4.73 17.57 -35.50
N PRO A 925 5.85 17.06 -34.95
CA PRO A 925 5.93 15.69 -34.42
C PRO A 925 4.93 15.45 -33.28
N ALA A 926 4.34 14.25 -33.26
CA ALA A 926 3.41 13.84 -32.19
C ALA A 926 4.07 12.91 -31.15
N ASP A 927 5.33 12.55 -31.36
CA ASP A 927 6.05 11.54 -30.58
C ASP A 927 7.44 12.05 -30.17
N SER A 928 7.97 11.48 -29.09
CA SER A 928 9.28 11.83 -28.52
C SER A 928 9.38 13.32 -28.18
N LEU A 929 8.46 13.85 -27.39
CA LEU A 929 8.39 15.27 -27.03
C LEU A 929 8.87 15.50 -25.59
N LYS A 930 9.72 16.50 -25.36
CA LYS A 930 10.07 17.01 -24.04
C LYS A 930 9.26 18.26 -23.72
N VAL A 931 8.99 18.46 -22.42
CA VAL A 931 8.33 19.66 -21.91
C VAL A 931 9.35 20.48 -21.13
N GLY A 932 9.32 21.79 -21.28
CA GLY A 932 10.21 22.70 -20.57
C GLY A 932 9.51 23.89 -19.95
N ILE A 933 10.24 24.58 -19.07
CA ILE A 933 9.88 25.88 -18.53
C ILE A 933 10.79 26.92 -19.18
N VAL A 934 10.18 28.02 -19.63
CA VAL A 934 10.85 29.06 -20.43
C VAL A 934 10.61 30.46 -19.89
N ILE A 935 11.52 31.37 -20.22
CA ILE A 935 11.46 32.79 -19.85
C ILE A 935 12.15 33.67 -20.91
N ASP A 936 11.61 34.86 -21.18
CA ASP A 936 12.21 35.91 -22.00
C ASP A 936 12.03 37.30 -21.35
N ASN A 937 12.31 37.41 -20.05
CA ASN A 937 12.07 38.66 -19.32
C ASN A 937 13.28 39.60 -19.40
N THR A 938 13.05 40.89 -19.72
CA THR A 938 14.07 41.94 -19.54
C THR A 938 14.45 42.13 -18.05
N ARG A 939 15.69 42.60 -17.78
CA ARG A 939 16.37 42.55 -16.45
C ARG A 939 15.48 42.84 -15.23
N ASP A 940 15.62 41.96 -14.22
CA ASP A 940 15.02 42.01 -12.87
C ASP A 940 13.50 41.75 -12.79
N ASN A 941 13.00 40.73 -13.50
CA ASN A 941 11.67 40.16 -13.27
C ASN A 941 11.72 38.63 -13.38
N ASP A 942 12.13 37.94 -12.32
CA ASP A 942 12.16 36.47 -12.31
C ASP A 942 10.73 35.88 -12.39
N ALA A 943 10.58 34.67 -12.91
CA ALA A 943 9.33 33.94 -12.86
C ALA A 943 9.35 32.92 -11.70
N TYR A 944 8.23 32.83 -10.98
CA TYR A 944 8.06 31.91 -9.87
C TYR A 944 7.01 30.88 -10.26
N PHE A 945 7.40 29.62 -10.32
CA PHE A 945 6.49 28.50 -10.53
C PHE A 945 6.26 27.78 -9.21
N ASP A 946 5.00 27.67 -8.81
CA ASP A 946 4.55 27.02 -7.58
C ASP A 946 4.44 25.50 -7.80
N TRP A 947 3.77 25.10 -8.89
CA TRP A 947 3.71 23.71 -9.32
C TRP A 947 3.54 23.57 -10.83
N ILE A 948 3.90 22.40 -11.35
CA ILE A 948 3.63 21.97 -12.73
C ILE A 948 3.19 20.51 -12.75
N VAL A 949 2.21 20.20 -13.59
CA VAL A 949 1.71 18.85 -13.85
C VAL A 949 1.62 18.60 -15.35
N ILE A 950 1.95 17.37 -15.75
CA ILE A 950 1.84 16.89 -17.13
C ILE A 950 1.00 15.61 -17.13
N GLY A 951 -0.16 15.65 -17.75
CA GLY A 951 -1.06 14.49 -17.86
C GLY A 951 -1.13 13.96 -19.29
N LEU A 952 -1.11 12.63 -19.43
CA LEU A 952 -1.30 11.96 -20.73
C LEU A 952 -2.78 11.92 -21.10
N GLY A 953 -3.07 12.17 -22.38
CA GLY A 953 -4.42 12.20 -22.93
C GLY A 953 -5.23 13.41 -22.48
N ASN A 954 -6.54 13.34 -22.73
CA ASN A 954 -7.50 14.31 -22.23
C ASN A 954 -8.00 13.89 -20.85
N TYR A 955 -8.33 14.87 -20.01
CA TYR A 955 -9.02 14.66 -18.74
C TYR A 955 -10.51 15.02 -18.84
N TYR A 956 -11.30 14.55 -17.87
CA TYR A 956 -12.74 14.82 -17.82
C TYR A 956 -13.07 15.94 -16.81
N PRO A 957 -13.45 17.15 -17.26
CA PRO A 957 -13.88 18.21 -16.35
C PRO A 957 -15.32 17.97 -15.87
N VAL A 958 -15.52 17.91 -14.54
CA VAL A 958 -16.85 17.79 -13.92
C VAL A 958 -17.25 19.13 -13.30
N LYS A 959 -18.30 19.74 -13.85
CA LYS A 959 -18.83 21.02 -13.37
C LYS A 959 -19.70 20.83 -12.13
N PRO A 960 -19.85 21.85 -11.26
CA PRO A 960 -20.66 21.74 -10.04
C PRO A 960 -22.08 21.21 -10.27
N ALA A 961 -22.75 21.62 -11.36
CA ALA A 961 -24.11 21.21 -11.68
C ALA A 961 -24.25 19.73 -12.08
N GLN A 962 -23.13 19.04 -12.36
CA GLN A 962 -23.08 17.63 -12.73
C GLN A 962 -22.78 16.73 -11.53
N ILE A 963 -22.47 17.30 -10.37
CA ILE A 963 -22.17 16.58 -9.13
C ILE A 963 -23.45 16.48 -8.32
N THR A 964 -23.91 15.25 -8.08
CA THR A 964 -25.00 15.01 -7.13
C THR A 964 -24.37 14.64 -5.80
N SER A 965 -24.66 15.38 -4.73
CA SER A 965 -24.18 15.04 -3.38
C SER A 965 -25.32 14.55 -2.50
N SER A 966 -25.00 13.59 -1.64
CA SER A 966 -25.77 13.29 -0.44
C SER A 966 -25.74 14.46 0.56
N GLY A 967 -26.52 14.35 1.64
CA GLY A 967 -26.34 15.24 2.79
C GLY A 967 -25.02 14.93 3.51
N VAL A 968 -24.47 15.90 4.23
CA VAL A 968 -23.29 15.67 5.05
C VAL A 968 -23.65 14.70 6.18
N GLU A 969 -22.99 13.56 6.19
CA GLU A 969 -23.09 12.58 7.25
C GLU A 969 -22.01 12.92 8.28
N THR A 970 -22.34 12.81 9.57
CA THR A 970 -21.36 12.94 10.65
C THR A 970 -20.81 11.56 10.94
N ALA A 971 -19.51 11.48 11.22
CA ALA A 971 -18.87 10.26 11.68
C ALA A 971 -19.70 9.69 12.82
N PRO A 972 -19.91 8.35 12.86
CA PRO A 972 -20.45 7.72 14.05
C PRO A 972 -19.66 8.27 15.24
N GLU A 973 -20.33 8.78 16.29
CA GLU A 973 -19.64 9.25 17.48
C GLU A 973 -18.80 8.10 18.03
N THR A 974 -17.50 8.09 17.73
CA THR A 974 -16.53 7.25 18.40
C THR A 974 -16.27 7.84 19.77
N THR A 975 -17.27 7.71 20.65
CA THR A 975 -16.93 7.27 22.01
C THR A 975 -15.97 6.10 21.86
N ALA A 976 -14.91 6.00 22.65
CA ALA A 976 -13.95 4.90 22.60
C ALA A 976 -14.65 3.56 22.89
N THR A 977 -15.41 3.04 21.92
CA THR A 977 -16.04 1.75 21.91
C THR A 977 -15.04 0.85 21.26
N TYR A 978 -14.23 0.24 22.11
CA TYR A 978 -13.52 -0.98 21.80
C TYR A 978 -14.52 -1.97 21.20
N ASN A 979 -14.55 -2.04 19.86
CA ASN A 979 -15.55 -2.76 19.06
C ASN A 979 -15.16 -4.22 18.84
N SER A 980 -14.03 -4.65 19.37
CA SER A 980 -13.55 -6.02 19.24
C SER A 980 -13.26 -6.60 20.60
N LYS A 981 -13.42 -7.91 20.72
CA LYS A 981 -13.34 -8.64 21.98
C LYS A 981 -12.48 -9.88 21.78
N ALA A 982 -11.67 -10.20 22.77
CA ALA A 982 -10.90 -11.43 22.85
C ALA A 982 -11.40 -12.22 24.04
N TYR A 983 -12.01 -13.37 23.78
CA TYR A 983 -12.54 -14.28 24.78
C TYR A 983 -11.57 -15.44 25.05
N ASP A 984 -11.35 -15.73 26.32
CA ASP A 984 -10.75 -16.97 26.82
C ASP A 984 -11.87 -17.87 27.33
N LEU A 985 -12.14 -18.95 26.58
CA LEU A 985 -13.19 -19.93 26.85
C LEU A 985 -12.69 -21.17 27.59
N GLN A 986 -11.39 -21.25 27.87
CA GLN A 986 -10.79 -22.41 28.53
C GLN A 986 -11.48 -22.78 29.86
N PRO A 987 -11.84 -21.83 30.75
CA PRO A 987 -12.48 -22.17 32.02
C PRO A 987 -13.86 -22.82 31.86
N PHE A 988 -14.61 -22.43 30.82
CA PHE A 988 -15.90 -23.04 30.49
C PHE A 988 -15.71 -24.46 29.96
N VAL A 989 -14.79 -24.64 29.01
CA VAL A 989 -14.49 -25.93 28.40
C VAL A 989 -14.04 -26.94 29.46
N GLU A 990 -13.20 -26.54 30.41
CA GLU A 990 -12.79 -27.39 31.54
C GLU A 990 -13.98 -27.89 32.35
N CYS A 991 -14.93 -27.01 32.70
CA CYS A 991 -16.14 -27.41 33.42
C CYS A 991 -17.05 -28.35 32.60
N VAL A 992 -17.09 -28.21 31.28
CA VAL A 992 -17.84 -29.13 30.40
C VAL A 992 -17.16 -30.50 30.34
N MET A 993 -15.85 -30.56 30.09
CA MET A 993 -15.08 -31.82 30.03
C MET A 993 -15.10 -32.56 31.36
N ASP A 994 -14.99 -31.85 32.48
CA ASP A 994 -15.04 -32.43 33.83
C ASP A 994 -16.47 -32.75 34.29
N MET A 995 -17.46 -32.58 33.42
CA MET A 995 -18.85 -32.86 33.71
C MET A 995 -19.35 -32.14 34.98
N LYS A 996 -19.02 -30.85 35.12
CA LYS A 996 -19.46 -30.00 36.23
C LYS A 996 -20.82 -29.34 35.97
N TYR A 997 -21.41 -28.78 37.02
CA TYR A 997 -22.72 -28.12 37.05
C TYR A 997 -22.57 -26.63 37.34
N PHE A 998 -23.41 -25.84 36.69
CA PHE A 998 -23.60 -24.41 36.92
C PHE A 998 -24.93 -24.18 37.64
N GLY A 999 -24.95 -23.23 38.58
CA GLY A 999 -26.15 -22.75 39.23
C GLY A 999 -26.74 -21.57 38.46
N THR A 1000 -27.93 -21.73 37.89
CA THR A 1000 -28.59 -20.70 37.08
C THR A 1000 -30.04 -20.46 37.52
N TYR A 1001 -30.60 -19.28 37.25
CA TYR A 1001 -31.97 -18.95 37.61
C TYR A 1001 -33.00 -19.66 36.73
N SER A 1002 -32.71 -19.87 35.45
CA SER A 1002 -33.62 -20.52 34.50
C SER A 1002 -33.51 -22.04 34.44
N GLY A 1003 -32.46 -22.62 35.04
CA GLY A 1003 -32.24 -24.06 35.04
C GLY A 1003 -33.19 -24.82 35.96
N TRP A 1004 -33.39 -26.10 35.68
CA TRP A 1004 -34.17 -26.97 36.56
C TRP A 1004 -33.43 -27.23 37.87
N SER A 1005 -34.07 -26.88 38.98
CA SER A 1005 -33.56 -27.17 40.32
C SER A 1005 -33.49 -28.66 40.58
N PHE A 1006 -32.79 -29.03 41.65
CA PHE A 1006 -32.75 -30.42 42.08
C PHE A 1006 -34.15 -31.01 42.31
N PHE A 1007 -35.11 -30.23 42.80
CA PHE A 1007 -36.47 -30.72 43.05
C PHE A 1007 -37.23 -31.00 41.76
N GLU A 1008 -37.08 -30.12 40.78
CA GLU A 1008 -37.67 -30.29 39.44
C GLU A 1008 -37.07 -31.49 38.71
N ARG A 1009 -35.79 -31.82 38.96
CA ARG A 1009 -35.15 -33.06 38.46
C ARG A 1009 -35.72 -34.32 39.10
N LEU A 1010 -36.24 -34.26 40.33
CA LEU A 1010 -36.97 -35.38 40.96
C LEU A 1010 -38.39 -35.54 40.38
N GLU A 1011 -38.94 -34.47 39.83
CA GLU A 1011 -40.27 -34.42 39.21
C GLU A 1011 -40.24 -34.61 37.68
N ASN A 1012 -39.07 -34.40 37.07
CA ASN A 1012 -38.88 -34.24 35.63
C ASN A 1012 -39.89 -33.25 35.01
N SER A 1013 -40.06 -32.10 35.68
CA SER A 1013 -41.01 -31.03 35.34
C SER A 1013 -40.60 -29.72 36.00
N ASP A 1014 -40.85 -28.59 35.34
CA ASP A 1014 -40.64 -27.21 35.83
C ASP A 1014 -41.93 -26.51 36.31
N ASP A 1015 -43.05 -27.23 36.41
CA ASP A 1015 -44.35 -26.69 36.83
C ASP A 1015 -44.28 -25.91 38.16
N ASN A 1016 -43.35 -26.30 39.04
CA ASN A 1016 -43.17 -25.75 40.37
C ASN A 1016 -42.01 -24.76 40.50
N HIS A 1017 -41.30 -24.41 39.43
CA HIS A 1017 -40.09 -23.58 39.48
C HIS A 1017 -40.26 -22.30 40.29
N ALA A 1018 -41.27 -21.49 39.92
CA ALA A 1018 -41.54 -20.20 40.56
C ALA A 1018 -41.91 -20.35 42.04
N ASN A 1019 -42.60 -21.43 42.41
CA ASN A 1019 -42.94 -21.73 43.80
C ASN A 1019 -41.71 -22.10 44.62
N TYR A 1020 -40.82 -22.93 44.07
CA TYR A 1020 -39.57 -23.30 44.72
C TYR A 1020 -38.59 -22.13 44.84
N PHE A 1021 -38.51 -21.29 43.81
CA PHE A 1021 -37.66 -20.11 43.85
C PHE A 1021 -38.18 -19.09 44.87
N ARG A 1022 -39.50 -18.87 44.96
CA ARG A 1022 -40.10 -18.04 46.01
C ARG A 1022 -39.79 -18.54 47.42
N LEU A 1023 -39.92 -19.85 47.65
CA LEU A 1023 -39.55 -20.44 48.93
C LEU A 1023 -38.06 -20.25 49.23
N SER A 1024 -37.18 -20.42 48.24
CA SER A 1024 -35.74 -20.18 48.38
C SER A 1024 -35.45 -18.74 48.79
N MET A 1025 -36.09 -17.75 48.16
CA MET A 1025 -35.95 -16.33 48.53
C MET A 1025 -36.32 -16.08 50.00
N GLU A 1026 -37.47 -16.60 50.44
CA GLU A 1026 -37.92 -16.50 51.83
C GLU A 1026 -36.89 -17.11 52.81
N MET A 1027 -36.30 -18.26 52.45
CA MET A 1027 -35.30 -18.92 53.30
C MET A 1027 -33.95 -18.18 53.32
N GLN A 1028 -33.50 -17.66 52.17
CA GLN A 1028 -32.27 -16.87 52.08
C GLN A 1028 -32.37 -15.54 52.83
N ASP A 1029 -33.56 -14.90 52.82
CA ASP A 1029 -33.89 -13.74 53.65
C ASP A 1029 -33.79 -14.05 55.14
N GLU A 1030 -34.45 -15.13 55.58
CA GLU A 1030 -34.44 -15.54 56.98
C GLU A 1030 -33.03 -15.89 57.48
N LEU A 1031 -32.18 -16.46 56.63
CA LEU A 1031 -30.82 -16.89 56.97
C LEU A 1031 -29.76 -15.78 56.75
N GLY A 1032 -30.10 -14.70 56.05
CA GLY A 1032 -29.18 -13.60 55.75
C GLY A 1032 -28.01 -13.99 54.84
N ILE A 1033 -28.24 -14.91 53.89
CA ILE A 1033 -27.18 -15.49 53.05
C ILE A 1033 -27.21 -15.00 51.60
N LYS A 1034 -27.69 -13.78 51.34
CA LYS A 1034 -27.74 -13.19 50.00
C LYS A 1034 -26.35 -12.75 49.51
N TYR A 1035 -26.22 -12.56 48.19
CA TYR A 1035 -25.05 -11.93 47.59
C TYR A 1035 -25.38 -10.48 47.25
N GLY A 1036 -24.98 -9.55 48.12
CA GLY A 1036 -25.46 -8.17 48.04
C GLY A 1036 -26.98 -8.12 48.25
N ASP A 1037 -27.69 -7.58 47.26
CA ASP A 1037 -29.16 -7.49 47.25
C ASP A 1037 -29.83 -8.61 46.43
N GLU A 1038 -29.05 -9.54 45.86
CA GLU A 1038 -29.53 -10.63 45.00
C GLU A 1038 -29.55 -11.99 45.71
N TYR A 1039 -30.43 -12.88 45.24
CA TYR A 1039 -30.65 -14.22 45.79
C TYR A 1039 -29.87 -15.26 45.00
N TYR A 1040 -29.31 -16.28 45.65
CA TYR A 1040 -28.69 -17.39 44.93
C TYR A 1040 -29.73 -18.15 44.08
N PRO A 1041 -29.38 -18.54 42.83
CA PRO A 1041 -30.25 -19.33 41.99
C PRO A 1041 -30.47 -20.73 42.57
N ILE A 1042 -31.54 -21.40 42.15
CA ILE A 1042 -31.87 -22.78 42.55
C ILE A 1042 -31.69 -23.79 41.42
N GLY A 1043 -31.56 -23.33 40.18
CA GLY A 1043 -31.45 -24.19 39.01
C GLY A 1043 -30.08 -24.85 38.91
N LEU A 1044 -30.06 -26.06 38.37
CA LEU A 1044 -28.85 -26.78 38.01
C LEU A 1044 -28.80 -26.90 36.50
N VAL A 1045 -27.64 -26.62 35.91
CA VAL A 1045 -27.39 -26.80 34.47
C VAL A 1045 -26.08 -27.55 34.31
N SER A 1046 -26.09 -28.56 33.46
CA SER A 1046 -24.88 -29.22 33.01
C SER A 1046 -25.02 -29.63 31.55
N PHE A 1047 -23.91 -30.01 30.91
CA PHE A 1047 -23.90 -30.30 29.48
C PHE A 1047 -23.62 -31.77 29.19
N MET A 1048 -24.22 -32.25 28.10
CA MET A 1048 -24.06 -33.59 27.54
C MET A 1048 -23.58 -33.48 26.10
N VAL A 1049 -22.32 -33.82 25.87
CA VAL A 1049 -21.68 -33.73 24.54
C VAL A 1049 -21.22 -35.12 24.12
N PRO A 1050 -21.94 -35.81 23.21
CA PRO A 1050 -21.63 -37.16 22.76
C PRO A 1050 -20.43 -37.17 21.78
N TYR A 1051 -19.27 -36.76 22.27
CA TYR A 1051 -18.00 -36.71 21.54
C TYR A 1051 -16.90 -37.26 22.41
N ARG A 1052 -16.02 -38.12 21.86
CA ARG A 1052 -15.07 -38.92 22.64
C ARG A 1052 -14.19 -38.09 23.59
N THR A 1053 -13.78 -36.90 23.18
CA THR A 1053 -12.93 -36.01 24.00
C THR A 1053 -13.69 -35.36 25.18
N TYR A 1054 -14.99 -35.13 25.04
CA TYR A 1054 -15.82 -34.49 26.07
C TYR A 1054 -16.49 -35.53 26.99
N ASP A 1055 -17.09 -36.58 26.40
CA ASP A 1055 -17.74 -37.65 27.13
C ASP A 1055 -17.71 -38.96 26.34
N GLU A 1056 -16.68 -39.77 26.61
CA GLU A 1056 -16.51 -41.09 25.99
C GLU A 1056 -17.65 -42.05 26.32
N LYS A 1057 -18.22 -41.98 27.54
CA LYS A 1057 -19.28 -42.90 27.96
C LYS A 1057 -20.58 -42.61 27.21
N LEU A 1058 -20.93 -41.33 27.08
CA LEU A 1058 -22.11 -40.91 26.33
C LEU A 1058 -21.94 -41.18 24.83
N TYR A 1059 -20.74 -40.94 24.28
CA TYR A 1059 -20.41 -41.28 22.89
C TYR A 1059 -20.64 -42.78 22.60
N ASN A 1060 -20.10 -43.66 23.45
CA ASN A 1060 -20.29 -45.11 23.30
C ASN A 1060 -21.76 -45.51 23.44
N LEU A 1061 -22.50 -44.89 24.37
CA LEU A 1061 -23.94 -45.13 24.53
C LEU A 1061 -24.74 -44.75 23.29
N PHE A 1062 -24.43 -43.60 22.66
CA PHE A 1062 -25.08 -43.16 21.42
C PHE A 1062 -24.77 -44.12 20.26
N SER A 1063 -23.52 -44.54 20.13
CA SER A 1063 -23.11 -45.55 19.16
C SER A 1063 -23.85 -46.89 19.35
N ASP A 1064 -23.93 -47.39 20.58
CA ASP A 1064 -24.59 -48.65 20.91
C ASP A 1064 -26.11 -48.61 20.67
N LEU A 1065 -26.73 -47.46 20.92
CA LEU A 1065 -28.15 -47.23 20.70
C LEU A 1065 -28.48 -46.78 19.26
N GLN A 1066 -27.46 -46.64 18.39
CA GLN A 1066 -27.59 -46.11 17.03
C GLN A 1066 -28.33 -44.75 16.98
N LYS A 1067 -28.09 -43.91 17.98
CA LYS A 1067 -28.58 -42.53 18.05
C LYS A 1067 -27.49 -41.60 17.54
N ASN A 1068 -27.87 -40.60 16.76
CA ASN A 1068 -26.98 -39.54 16.31
C ASN A 1068 -27.45 -38.20 16.88
N PRO A 1069 -26.52 -37.31 17.28
CA PRO A 1069 -26.89 -35.97 17.69
C PRO A 1069 -27.43 -35.16 16.52
N GLU A 1070 -28.55 -34.48 16.72
CA GLU A 1070 -29.21 -33.60 15.78
C GLU A 1070 -28.81 -32.13 16.01
N GLU A 1071 -28.59 -31.41 14.90
CA GLU A 1071 -28.40 -29.96 14.89
C GLU A 1071 -29.61 -29.26 15.52
N GLY A 1072 -29.35 -28.23 16.32
CA GLY A 1072 -30.42 -27.44 16.93
C GLY A 1072 -30.96 -27.98 18.25
N VAL A 1073 -30.53 -29.17 18.71
CA VAL A 1073 -30.96 -29.74 20.00
C VAL A 1073 -29.98 -29.35 21.10
N SER A 1074 -30.44 -28.56 22.07
CA SER A 1074 -29.62 -28.10 23.20
C SER A 1074 -28.97 -29.27 23.96
N SER A 1075 -27.66 -29.19 24.17
CA SER A 1075 -26.85 -30.13 24.96
C SER A 1075 -27.01 -29.93 26.46
N VAL A 1076 -27.87 -29.00 26.91
CA VAL A 1076 -28.25 -28.88 28.32
C VAL A 1076 -28.89 -30.19 28.79
N ASP A 1077 -28.43 -30.71 29.91
CA ASP A 1077 -28.71 -32.07 30.38
C ASP A 1077 -30.19 -32.47 30.42
N TYR A 1078 -31.07 -31.70 31.06
CA TYR A 1078 -32.51 -32.02 31.13
C TYR A 1078 -33.17 -31.97 29.76
N ASN A 1079 -32.77 -31.05 28.87
CA ASN A 1079 -33.24 -31.00 27.49
C ASN A 1079 -32.79 -32.23 26.71
N PHE A 1080 -31.48 -32.48 26.75
CA PHE A 1080 -30.84 -33.55 26.02
C PHE A 1080 -31.40 -34.92 26.42
N LEU A 1081 -31.53 -35.17 27.73
CA LEU A 1081 -32.06 -36.45 28.22
C LEU A 1081 -33.52 -36.65 27.83
N ASN A 1082 -34.38 -35.64 27.99
CA ASN A 1082 -35.80 -35.77 27.62
C ASN A 1082 -35.99 -35.93 26.12
N TYR A 1083 -35.20 -35.21 25.30
CA TYR A 1083 -35.27 -35.34 23.84
C TYR A 1083 -34.83 -36.73 23.37
N TYR A 1084 -33.61 -37.14 23.71
CA TYR A 1084 -33.04 -38.38 23.16
C TYR A 1084 -33.53 -39.65 23.85
N PHE A 1085 -33.95 -39.62 25.12
CA PHE A 1085 -34.28 -40.84 25.86
C PHE A 1085 -35.76 -40.96 26.27
N LYS A 1086 -36.52 -39.85 26.26
CA LYS A 1086 -37.97 -39.86 26.51
C LYS A 1086 -38.81 -39.62 25.24
N GLU A 1087 -38.15 -39.40 24.09
CA GLU A 1087 -38.78 -39.09 22.80
C GLU A 1087 -39.68 -37.83 22.86
N GLY A 1088 -39.24 -36.81 23.62
CA GLY A 1088 -39.92 -35.52 23.75
C GLY A 1088 -39.39 -34.46 22.79
N ALA A 1089 -40.12 -33.34 22.68
CA ALA A 1089 -39.55 -32.13 22.10
C ALA A 1089 -38.51 -31.52 23.06
N SER A 1090 -37.57 -30.73 22.52
CA SER A 1090 -36.69 -29.90 23.34
C SER A 1090 -37.54 -29.01 24.26
N ILE A 1091 -37.17 -28.93 25.54
CA ILE A 1091 -37.93 -28.17 26.53
C ILE A 1091 -37.59 -26.68 26.39
N THR A 1092 -36.32 -26.35 26.09
CA THR A 1092 -35.87 -25.00 25.74
C THR A 1092 -35.84 -24.77 24.22
N GLY A 1093 -35.58 -23.52 23.82
CA GLY A 1093 -35.52 -23.06 22.43
C GLY A 1093 -34.45 -23.75 21.57
N GLN A 1094 -34.22 -23.21 20.37
CA GLN A 1094 -33.26 -23.75 19.43
C GLN A 1094 -31.83 -23.69 20.00
N GLY A 1095 -31.11 -24.82 19.96
CA GLY A 1095 -29.70 -24.90 20.31
C GLY A 1095 -28.81 -24.35 19.19
N TYR A 1096 -27.79 -23.59 19.56
CA TYR A 1096 -26.83 -22.98 18.65
C TYR A 1096 -25.44 -23.56 18.85
N ARG A 1097 -24.65 -23.65 17.79
CA ARG A 1097 -23.24 -24.04 17.92
C ARG A 1097 -22.46 -22.91 18.60
N ILE A 1098 -21.32 -23.25 19.20
CA ILE A 1098 -20.50 -22.34 20.00
C ILE A 1098 -19.17 -22.13 19.27
N TRP A 1099 -18.82 -20.87 19.00
CA TRP A 1099 -17.56 -20.50 18.36
C TRP A 1099 -16.35 -21.04 19.14
N GLY A 1100 -15.37 -21.58 18.41
CA GLY A 1100 -14.15 -22.19 18.93
C GLY A 1100 -14.33 -23.60 19.53
N ILE A 1101 -15.55 -24.03 19.84
CA ILE A 1101 -15.83 -25.35 20.45
C ILE A 1101 -16.51 -26.30 19.47
N SER A 1102 -17.66 -25.88 18.93
CA SER A 1102 -18.45 -26.65 17.96
C SER A 1102 -18.66 -25.91 16.65
N TYR A 1103 -18.08 -24.73 16.49
CA TYR A 1103 -18.08 -24.00 15.21
C TYR A 1103 -16.78 -23.25 15.02
N ALA A 1104 -16.28 -23.30 13.79
CA ALA A 1104 -15.27 -22.42 13.24
C ALA A 1104 -15.50 -22.35 11.73
N TYR A 1105 -14.92 -21.35 11.08
CA TYR A 1105 -15.00 -21.22 9.64
C TYR A 1105 -14.29 -22.42 8.96
N PRO A 1106 -14.91 -23.10 7.98
CA PRO A 1106 -14.30 -24.27 7.32
C PRO A 1106 -12.99 -23.96 6.59
N ASP A 1107 -12.84 -22.72 6.14
CA ASP A 1107 -11.68 -22.13 5.48
C ASP A 1107 -10.67 -21.53 6.47
N ASP A 1108 -10.95 -21.61 7.77
CA ASP A 1108 -10.09 -21.16 8.86
C ASP A 1108 -9.49 -22.35 9.60
N VAL A 1109 -8.61 -23.07 8.89
CA VAL A 1109 -8.04 -24.33 9.39
C VAL A 1109 -6.95 -24.03 10.42
N ASN A 1110 -7.36 -23.68 11.64
CA ASN A 1110 -6.48 -23.78 12.78
C ASN A 1110 -6.20 -25.28 13.01
N THR A 1111 -5.01 -25.75 12.60
CA THR A 1111 -4.67 -27.17 12.62
C THR A 1111 -4.65 -27.78 14.02
N VAL A 1112 -4.55 -26.94 15.06
CA VAL A 1112 -4.48 -27.33 16.46
C VAL A 1112 -5.87 -27.54 17.07
N LEU A 1113 -6.88 -26.77 16.64
CA LEU A 1113 -8.27 -26.93 17.10
C LEU A 1113 -8.95 -28.20 16.58
N GLY A 1114 -8.43 -28.81 15.51
CA GLY A 1114 -9.11 -29.87 14.78
C GLY A 1114 -10.30 -29.33 13.97
N ASN A 1115 -11.34 -30.14 13.75
CA ASN A 1115 -12.56 -29.71 13.07
C ASN A 1115 -13.71 -29.53 14.08
N PRO A 1116 -13.99 -28.31 14.57
CA PRO A 1116 -15.05 -28.07 15.55
C PRO A 1116 -16.44 -28.52 15.08
N LEU A 1117 -16.71 -28.58 13.77
CA LEU A 1117 -18.00 -29.00 13.25
C LEU A 1117 -18.34 -30.46 13.58
N GLU A 1118 -17.35 -31.28 13.90
CA GLU A 1118 -17.52 -32.66 14.36
C GLU A 1118 -17.97 -32.77 15.82
N VAL A 1119 -17.83 -31.70 16.61
CA VAL A 1119 -18.26 -31.65 18.01
C VAL A 1119 -19.76 -31.29 18.04
N PRO A 1120 -20.65 -32.21 18.45
CA PRO A 1120 -22.09 -31.99 18.49
C PRO A 1120 -22.48 -31.31 19.81
N PHE A 1121 -21.99 -30.08 20.01
CA PHE A 1121 -22.30 -29.29 21.19
C PHE A 1121 -23.14 -28.07 20.80
N PHE A 1122 -24.37 -28.02 21.30
CA PHE A 1122 -25.32 -26.94 21.06
C PHE A 1122 -25.81 -26.36 22.38
N MET A 1123 -26.01 -25.05 22.44
CA MET A 1123 -26.53 -24.37 23.63
C MET A 1123 -27.65 -23.41 23.23
N ASP A 1124 -28.78 -23.46 23.95
CA ASP A 1124 -29.84 -22.48 23.78
C ASP A 1124 -29.44 -21.09 24.27
N TYR A 1125 -30.06 -20.06 23.71
CA TYR A 1125 -29.70 -18.67 23.96
C TYR A 1125 -29.92 -18.26 25.42
N GLU A 1126 -30.99 -18.76 26.05
CA GLU A 1126 -31.29 -18.51 27.46
C GLU A 1126 -30.19 -19.03 28.38
N THR A 1127 -29.75 -20.28 28.17
CA THR A 1127 -28.66 -20.88 28.94
C THR A 1127 -27.32 -20.21 28.67
N ALA A 1128 -27.03 -19.88 27.41
CA ALA A 1128 -25.82 -19.13 27.07
C ALA A 1128 -25.80 -17.75 27.72
N THR A 1129 -26.96 -17.08 27.80
CA THR A 1129 -27.09 -15.79 28.49
C THR A 1129 -26.83 -15.94 29.98
N ALA A 1130 -27.30 -17.02 30.62
CA ALA A 1130 -27.02 -17.30 32.02
C ALA A 1130 -25.53 -17.55 32.29
N ILE A 1131 -24.84 -18.29 31.41
CA ILE A 1131 -23.45 -18.69 31.65
C ILE A 1131 -22.45 -17.63 31.17
N PHE A 1132 -22.65 -17.08 29.99
CA PHE A 1132 -21.73 -16.15 29.32
C PHE A 1132 -22.14 -14.68 29.47
N GLY A 1133 -23.37 -14.43 29.92
CA GLY A 1133 -24.02 -13.12 29.86
C GLY A 1133 -24.59 -12.81 28.48
N ALA A 1134 -25.45 -11.79 28.41
CA ALA A 1134 -26.10 -11.40 27.16
C ALA A 1134 -25.09 -11.04 26.05
N GLU A 1135 -23.98 -10.38 26.40
CA GLU A 1135 -22.93 -10.05 25.43
C GLU A 1135 -22.24 -11.32 24.91
N GLY A 1136 -21.68 -12.15 25.80
CA GLY A 1136 -21.02 -13.39 25.40
C GLY A 1136 -21.95 -14.37 24.68
N ALA A 1137 -23.25 -14.42 25.01
CA ALA A 1137 -24.22 -15.24 24.30
C ALA A 1137 -24.48 -14.76 22.86
N ASN A 1138 -24.49 -13.44 22.61
CA ASN A 1138 -24.62 -12.91 21.26
C ASN A 1138 -23.33 -13.08 20.45
N ASP A 1139 -22.19 -12.97 21.10
CA ASP A 1139 -20.87 -13.06 20.46
C ASP A 1139 -20.45 -14.51 20.18
N LEU A 1140 -20.77 -15.47 21.05
CA LEU A 1140 -20.21 -16.83 20.97
C LEU A 1140 -21.15 -17.87 20.36
N LEU A 1141 -22.45 -17.57 20.24
CA LEU A 1141 -23.40 -18.48 19.61
C LEU A 1141 -23.51 -18.24 18.11
N LYS A 1142 -23.30 -19.29 17.32
CA LYS A 1142 -23.57 -19.29 15.89
C LYS A 1142 -25.06 -19.57 15.65
N ARG A 1143 -25.79 -18.51 15.31
CA ARG A 1143 -27.19 -18.58 14.87
C ARG A 1143 -27.37 -19.13 13.47
#